data_AF-A0A7V3T2X5-F1
#
_entry.id   AF-A0A7V3T2X5-F1
#
_cell.length_a   1.000
_cell.length_b   1.000
_cell.length_c   1.000
_cell.angle_alpha   90.00
_cell.angle_beta   90.00
_cell.angle_gamma   90.00
#
_symmetry.space_group_name_H-M   'P 1'
#
loop_
_entity.id
_entity.type
_entity.pdbx_description
1 polymer ?
#
loop_
_entity_poly.entity_id
_entity_poly.type
_entity_poly.pdbx_seq_one_letter_code
_entity_poly.pdbx_strand_id
1 'polypeptide(L)'
;MSVTHEAQNEPGQSGLPPAQGLYDPQFEKDSCGVGFVCNLGGQKTHTVINQAIEVLANLEHRGASGADADTGDGAGILIQIPDRFFRQACQLGFELPDRYGVGMMFLPDSPEAQKAVFQTVERTLAEEGLRLLGWRQTPTNSSALGKAARRTQPAIWQCFVDAGSLSTEAFERKLYVARRLCEKRVAAELAGQGRFYVPSFSSRTIVYKGLMLARQLPAFYTELQDPRLESAVAVVHQRYSTNTFPSWELAQPFRYLAHNGEINTLRGNLNAMRARERNLRSDLFGADIEKLLPIIDERGSDSACLDNTLELLVQGGRSLAHAMLMLIPQAWGPRYPMGPDLRGFFEYHAGLMEPWDGPAAVVFTDGRYVGAILDRNGLRPARYTITKEGFMVLASEAGVLEIPPEAVREKGRLGPGAMILVDLQTGRLHKDVEIKMSLARRRPYRRWVHENKISVHGFFESVGPVVPQAETLFARQKLFGYTREDLQCILDPMAATGHEPVGSMGTDEPLAVLSEHPQLLYWYFKQMFAQVTNPAIDSIREELVMSLMTFIGNSPNILEETPQQARLVKLRHPVLSNEDLARLRNLHIADFTSVTLPIGFPAGGGGKELEAALDQLCQQAEAAARAGHRILVLSDRDLPDEQAPIPALLAVSAVNQHLIRQGLRTSVGLIVETGEAREVMHLATLLGYGASAVNPYLAFETVADLVLSGRLSKDLSITQALENYIKALCKGLLKIMSKMGISTLRSYRGAQVFEAIGLNSDLINRYFPGTPSRIEGIGLDEIAREANARYAAAHAPPGLASQVLPSGGHYALRADGERHLWNPDTIFYLQQATWKNDYELYRKYAALVNDQSRKQFTLRGLFRFKKTRPPVPLDEVEPETEIVKRFVTGAMSFGSISQEAHETLAIAMNRIGAMSNCGEGGEDPERYVPLPNGDSRCSAIKQVASGRFGVTAEYLANARDLQIKIAQGAKPGEGGQLPGDKVYPWIAKTRHSIPYVTLISPPPHHDIYSIEDLKQLIYDLKCANPDARVSVKLVAETGVGTVAAGVAKAHADVILISGYDGGTGASPLSS
;
A
#
# COMPACT_ATOMS: atom_id res chain seq x y z
N MET A 1 19.24 4.68 39.18
CA MET A 1 20.24 4.69 38.09
C MET A 1 19.49 4.68 36.78
N SER A 2 19.33 5.86 36.19
CA SER A 2 18.66 6.10 34.91
C SER A 2 19.55 5.59 33.79
N VAL A 3 19.19 4.46 33.17
CA VAL A 3 19.79 4.05 31.91
C VAL A 3 18.94 4.67 30.80
N THR A 4 19.20 5.94 30.52
CA THR A 4 18.87 6.55 29.24
C THR A 4 19.78 5.89 28.21
N HIS A 5 19.25 4.89 27.49
CA HIS A 5 19.83 4.52 26.21
C HIS A 5 19.57 5.68 25.25
N GLU A 6 20.44 6.70 25.28
CA GLU A 6 20.66 7.52 24.10
C GLU A 6 21.08 6.56 23.00
N ALA A 7 20.26 6.45 21.95
CA ALA A 7 20.65 5.79 20.73
C ALA A 7 21.89 6.51 20.21
N GLN A 8 23.06 5.91 20.42
CA GLN A 8 24.32 6.34 19.83
C GLN A 8 24.23 6.10 18.33
N ASN A 9 23.64 7.05 17.59
CA ASN A 9 24.05 7.23 16.22
C ASN A 9 25.50 7.73 16.28
N GLU A 10 26.43 6.92 15.80
CA GLU A 10 27.80 7.38 15.59
C GLU A 10 27.78 8.69 14.78
N PRO A 11 28.52 9.72 15.20
CA PRO A 11 28.55 11.00 14.50
C PRO A 11 29.17 10.81 13.11
N GLY A 12 28.33 10.71 12.08
CA GLY A 12 28.77 10.58 10.68
C GLY A 12 27.86 9.82 9.72
N GLN A 13 26.84 9.10 10.19
CA GLN A 13 25.93 8.37 9.28
C GLN A 13 24.89 9.29 8.63
N SER A 14 25.01 9.51 7.32
CA SER A 14 23.96 10.11 6.47
C SER A 14 22.91 9.05 6.08
N GLY A 15 21.63 9.45 6.03
CA GLY A 15 20.49 8.64 5.57
C GLY A 15 19.63 7.98 6.66
N LEU A 16 18.69 7.11 6.26
CA LEU A 16 17.84 6.37 7.21
C LEU A 16 18.68 5.40 8.04
N PRO A 17 18.44 5.28 9.36
CA PRO A 17 19.12 4.30 10.19
C PRO A 17 18.77 2.87 9.76
N PRO A 18 19.68 1.89 10.00
CA PRO A 18 19.36 0.48 9.78
C PRO A 18 18.18 0.04 10.65
N ALA A 19 17.53 -1.06 10.28
CA ALA A 19 16.46 -1.63 11.08
C ALA A 19 16.96 -1.90 12.53
N GLN A 20 16.22 -1.39 13.51
CA GLN A 20 16.56 -1.50 14.93
C GLN A 20 15.30 -1.59 15.78
N GLY A 21 15.23 -2.58 16.68
CA GLY A 21 14.01 -2.85 17.44
C GLY A 21 12.82 -3.10 16.53
N LEU A 22 11.75 -2.31 16.67
CA LEU A 22 10.54 -2.39 15.81
C LEU A 22 10.55 -1.39 14.64
N TYR A 23 11.59 -0.56 14.52
CA TYR A 23 11.74 0.38 13.42
C TYR A 23 12.40 -0.32 12.23
N ASP A 24 11.85 -0.10 11.04
CA ASP A 24 12.40 -0.56 9.77
C ASP A 24 12.21 0.54 8.70
N PRO A 25 13.29 0.97 8.04
CA PRO A 25 13.25 2.06 7.06
C PRO A 25 12.35 1.78 5.85
N GLN A 26 11.99 0.52 5.57
CA GLN A 26 11.11 0.18 4.44
C GLN A 26 9.67 0.72 4.58
N PHE A 27 9.27 1.11 5.79
CA PHE A 27 7.93 1.65 6.06
C PHE A 27 7.87 3.17 5.96
N GLU A 28 8.98 3.85 5.64
CA GLU A 28 9.00 5.29 5.44
C GLU A 28 8.22 5.73 4.20
N LYS A 29 7.43 6.80 4.35
CA LYS A 29 6.54 7.34 3.33
C LYS A 29 6.75 8.85 3.17
N ASP A 30 6.47 9.33 1.97
CA ASP A 30 6.60 10.75 1.62
C ASP A 30 5.32 11.25 0.92
N SER A 31 4.96 12.51 1.13
CA SER A 31 3.83 13.20 0.46
C SER A 31 4.12 14.70 0.42
N CYS A 32 3.62 15.46 -0.55
CA CYS A 32 4.36 16.66 -0.97
C CYS A 32 3.53 17.76 -1.67
N GLY A 33 4.16 18.90 -1.95
CA GLY A 33 3.69 19.89 -2.92
C GLY A 33 4.48 19.78 -4.23
N VAL A 34 3.80 19.79 -5.37
CA VAL A 34 4.44 19.73 -6.70
C VAL A 34 3.88 20.80 -7.63
N GLY A 35 4.72 21.32 -8.53
CA GLY A 35 4.31 22.19 -9.61
C GLY A 35 5.36 22.36 -10.70
N PHE A 36 4.96 23.00 -11.80
CA PHE A 36 5.87 23.51 -12.82
C PHE A 36 5.42 24.85 -13.37
N VAL A 37 6.39 25.60 -13.88
CA VAL A 37 6.19 26.80 -14.69
C VAL A 37 6.86 26.57 -16.02
N CYS A 38 6.19 26.91 -17.12
CA CYS A 38 6.81 26.91 -18.43
C CYS A 38 6.36 28.07 -19.31
N ASN A 39 7.19 28.41 -20.29
CA ASN A 39 6.83 29.27 -21.40
C ASN A 39 6.38 28.41 -22.58
N LEU A 40 5.12 28.55 -23.00
CA LEU A 40 4.55 27.79 -24.11
C LEU A 40 5.29 28.05 -25.43
N GLY A 41 5.95 29.20 -25.62
CA GLY A 41 6.74 29.49 -26.82
C GLY A 41 8.16 28.89 -26.81
N GLY A 42 8.54 28.16 -25.75
CA GLY A 42 9.88 27.58 -25.60
C GLY A 42 10.97 28.62 -25.31
N GLN A 43 10.60 29.87 -25.03
CA GLN A 43 11.56 30.94 -24.73
C GLN A 43 12.19 30.71 -23.36
N LYS A 44 13.52 30.63 -23.33
CA LYS A 44 14.29 30.50 -22.09
C LYS A 44 14.41 31.86 -21.43
N THR A 45 13.97 31.97 -20.18
CA THR A 45 14.07 33.21 -19.39
C THR A 45 14.36 32.89 -17.94
N HIS A 46 14.96 33.84 -17.23
CA HIS A 46 15.14 33.74 -15.78
C HIS A 46 13.80 33.89 -15.03
N THR A 47 12.80 34.57 -15.63
CA THR A 47 11.47 34.73 -15.06
C THR A 47 10.79 33.40 -14.73
N VAL A 48 10.96 32.38 -15.57
CA VAL A 48 10.42 31.02 -15.32
C VAL A 48 11.00 30.44 -14.02
N ILE A 49 12.27 30.70 -13.73
CA ILE A 49 12.96 30.19 -12.54
C ILE A 49 12.45 30.93 -11.29
N ASN A 50 12.39 32.26 -11.35
CA ASN A 50 11.87 33.07 -10.24
C ASN A 50 10.42 32.70 -9.90
N GLN A 51 9.56 32.57 -10.91
CA GLN A 51 8.17 32.15 -10.72
C GLN A 51 8.09 30.72 -10.14
N ALA A 52 8.94 29.79 -10.58
CA ALA A 52 8.94 28.45 -10.03
C ALA A 52 9.39 28.41 -8.56
N ILE A 53 10.38 29.23 -8.18
CA ILE A 53 10.80 29.40 -6.78
C ILE A 53 9.67 30.02 -5.94
N GLU A 54 8.94 31.00 -6.48
CA GLU A 54 7.77 31.58 -5.81
C GLU A 54 6.65 30.55 -5.61
N VAL A 55 6.35 29.73 -6.63
CA VAL A 55 5.42 28.58 -6.51
C VAL A 55 5.86 27.65 -5.38
N LEU A 56 7.15 27.34 -5.31
CA LEU A 56 7.70 26.47 -4.28
C LEU A 56 7.53 27.07 -2.88
N ALA A 57 7.79 28.37 -2.71
CA ALA A 57 7.61 29.09 -1.44
C ALA A 57 6.14 29.11 -0.99
N ASN A 58 5.21 29.35 -1.92
CA ASN A 58 3.77 29.38 -1.63
C ASN A 58 3.16 28.00 -1.36
N LEU A 59 3.93 26.90 -1.46
CA LEU A 59 3.52 25.56 -1.08
C LEU A 59 4.10 25.12 0.28
N GLU A 60 4.84 25.98 0.97
CA GLU A 60 5.53 25.66 2.24
C GLU A 60 4.54 25.24 3.36
N HIS A 61 3.31 25.76 3.38
CA HIS A 61 2.29 25.36 4.37
C HIS A 61 1.89 23.89 4.26
N ARG A 62 2.04 23.28 3.07
CA ARG A 62 1.81 21.86 2.83
C ARG A 62 2.98 20.98 3.27
N GLY A 63 4.13 21.57 3.60
CA GLY A 63 5.31 20.89 4.12
C GLY A 63 5.30 20.76 5.65
N ALA A 64 6.28 20.03 6.16
CA ALA A 64 6.65 20.04 7.57
C ALA A 64 8.07 20.55 7.74
N SER A 65 8.28 21.24 8.87
CA SER A 65 9.61 21.47 9.42
C SER A 65 10.06 20.21 10.18
N GLY A 66 11.37 19.98 10.17
CA GLY A 66 12.02 18.94 10.97
C GLY A 66 12.02 19.28 12.46
N ALA A 67 12.87 18.59 13.23
CA ALA A 67 12.99 18.83 14.67
C ALA A 67 13.48 20.26 15.02
N ASP A 68 14.20 20.92 14.12
CA ASP A 68 14.48 22.35 14.13
C ASP A 68 13.65 23.08 13.06
N ALA A 69 13.14 24.27 13.39
CA ALA A 69 12.24 25.04 12.52
C ALA A 69 12.85 25.42 11.16
N ASP A 70 14.19 25.44 11.06
CA ASP A 70 14.94 25.84 9.86
C ASP A 70 15.38 24.65 8.97
N THR A 71 15.07 23.40 9.33
CA THR A 71 15.31 22.24 8.46
C THR A 71 13.99 21.79 7.83
N GLY A 72 13.91 21.82 6.50
CA GLY A 72 12.80 21.21 5.75
C GLY A 72 13.10 19.76 5.36
N ASP A 73 12.07 18.95 5.11
CA ASP A 73 12.21 17.53 4.70
C ASP A 73 12.77 17.35 3.27
N GLY A 74 12.88 18.42 2.49
CA GLY A 74 13.52 18.45 1.17
C GLY A 74 12.84 19.40 0.19
N ALA A 75 13.64 20.12 -0.60
CA ALA A 75 13.17 21.02 -1.65
C ALA A 75 14.07 20.93 -2.88
N GLY A 76 13.51 21.20 -4.05
CA GLY A 76 14.31 21.24 -5.27
C GLY A 76 13.61 21.81 -6.49
N ILE A 77 14.43 22.05 -7.51
CA ILE A 77 14.05 22.55 -8.83
C ILE A 77 14.81 21.80 -9.92
N LEU A 78 14.09 21.39 -10.96
CA LEU A 78 14.63 20.84 -12.21
C LEU A 78 14.42 21.88 -13.30
N ILE A 79 15.49 22.21 -14.02
CA ILE A 79 15.48 23.14 -15.15
C ILE A 79 16.18 22.52 -16.36
N GLN A 80 16.01 23.15 -17.52
CA GLN A 80 16.89 22.88 -18.66
C GLN A 80 18.33 23.34 -18.37
N ILE A 81 19.31 22.70 -18.99
CA ILE A 81 20.73 23.10 -18.90
C ILE A 81 20.89 24.58 -19.30
N PRO A 82 21.39 25.43 -18.37
CA PRO A 82 21.53 26.87 -18.61
C PRO A 82 22.83 27.17 -19.37
N ASP A 83 22.86 26.87 -20.67
CA ASP A 83 24.06 26.99 -21.50
C ASP A 83 24.74 28.37 -21.46
N ARG A 84 23.93 29.44 -21.53
CA ARG A 84 24.41 30.83 -21.44
C ARG A 84 25.17 31.08 -20.13
N PHE A 85 24.64 30.60 -19.01
CA PHE A 85 25.27 30.72 -17.70
C PHE A 85 26.59 29.95 -17.66
N PHE A 86 26.62 28.69 -18.10
CA PHE A 86 27.85 27.89 -18.08
C PHE A 86 28.97 28.48 -18.96
N ARG A 87 28.63 29.05 -20.12
CA ARG A 87 29.62 29.67 -21.01
C ARG A 87 30.12 31.04 -20.55
N GLN A 88 29.24 31.86 -19.96
CA GLN A 88 29.53 33.28 -19.72
C GLN A 88 29.78 33.63 -18.24
N ALA A 89 29.20 32.87 -17.31
CA ALA A 89 29.26 33.16 -15.88
C ALA A 89 30.26 32.27 -15.14
N CYS A 90 30.44 31.02 -15.59
CA CYS A 90 31.31 30.06 -14.94
C CYS A 90 32.74 30.10 -15.50
N GLN A 91 33.73 30.19 -14.61
CA GLN A 91 35.14 29.97 -14.95
C GLN A 91 35.43 28.46 -14.92
N LEU A 92 35.13 27.77 -16.01
CA LEU A 92 35.24 26.30 -16.07
C LEU A 92 36.67 25.79 -16.19
N GLY A 93 37.59 26.57 -16.77
CA GLY A 93 38.96 26.11 -17.04
C GLY A 93 39.08 25.14 -18.23
N PHE A 94 37.98 24.89 -18.95
CA PHE A 94 37.91 24.11 -20.18
C PHE A 94 36.84 24.70 -21.12
N GLU A 95 36.94 24.41 -22.42
CA GLU A 95 35.99 24.87 -23.42
C GLU A 95 34.80 23.90 -23.55
N LEU A 96 33.58 24.45 -23.67
CA LEU A 96 32.37 23.67 -23.87
C LEU A 96 32.09 23.49 -25.38
N PRO A 97 31.95 22.24 -25.88
CA PRO A 97 31.53 22.00 -27.26
C PRO A 97 30.07 22.42 -27.47
N ASP A 98 29.58 22.37 -28.72
CA ASP A 98 28.19 22.72 -29.05
C ASP A 98 27.16 21.86 -28.30
N ARG A 99 27.49 20.59 -28.05
CA ARG A 99 26.66 19.64 -27.32
C ARG A 99 27.49 18.96 -26.24
N TYR A 100 27.04 19.08 -25.00
CA TYR A 100 27.66 18.49 -23.83
C TYR A 100 26.61 18.01 -22.85
N GLY A 101 26.99 17.07 -21.99
CA GLY A 101 26.22 16.59 -20.86
C GLY A 101 26.77 17.17 -19.56
N VAL A 102 25.89 17.40 -18.59
CA VAL A 102 26.25 17.82 -17.23
C VAL A 102 25.72 16.81 -16.23
N GLY A 103 26.62 16.31 -15.38
CA GLY A 103 26.28 15.45 -14.25
C GLY A 103 26.34 16.25 -12.96
N MET A 104 25.20 16.52 -12.32
CA MET A 104 25.15 17.00 -10.94
C MET A 104 25.41 15.81 -10.03
N MET A 105 26.35 15.93 -9.09
CA MET A 105 26.81 14.83 -8.24
C MET A 105 26.96 15.27 -6.79
N PHE A 106 26.46 14.43 -5.88
CA PHE A 106 26.66 14.53 -4.44
C PHE A 106 27.76 13.55 -4.06
N LEU A 107 28.85 14.08 -3.51
CA LEU A 107 30.03 13.34 -3.10
C LEU A 107 30.17 13.37 -1.57
N PRO A 108 30.89 12.40 -0.98
CA PRO A 108 31.35 12.49 0.40
C PRO A 108 32.13 13.79 0.66
N ASP A 109 32.10 14.29 1.89
CA ASP A 109 32.81 15.53 2.25
C ASP A 109 34.33 15.35 2.38
N SER A 110 34.80 14.11 2.61
CA SER A 110 36.25 13.81 2.71
C SER A 110 36.96 14.02 1.36
N PRO A 111 38.07 14.79 1.32
CA PRO A 111 38.87 14.98 0.10
C PRO A 111 39.43 13.68 -0.48
N GLU A 112 39.80 12.72 0.36
CA GLU A 112 40.30 11.41 -0.05
C GLU A 112 39.19 10.61 -0.77
N ALA A 113 38.00 10.59 -0.18
CA ALA A 113 36.83 9.94 -0.76
C ALA A 113 36.41 10.64 -2.08
N GLN A 114 36.46 11.99 -2.14
CA GLN A 114 36.19 12.74 -3.36
C GLN A 114 37.15 12.36 -4.48
N LYS A 115 38.45 12.28 -4.19
CA LYS A 115 39.47 11.88 -5.17
C LYS A 115 39.22 10.47 -5.72
N ALA A 116 38.85 9.53 -4.85
CA ALA A 116 38.46 8.19 -5.28
C ALA A 116 37.24 8.24 -6.22
N VAL A 117 36.19 8.98 -5.85
CA VAL A 117 35.01 9.16 -6.70
C VAL A 117 35.36 9.74 -8.08
N PHE A 118 36.18 10.80 -8.13
CA PHE A 118 36.60 11.40 -9.40
C PHE A 118 37.29 10.39 -10.31
N GLN A 119 38.24 9.62 -9.77
CA GLN A 119 38.95 8.58 -10.52
C GLN A 119 38.02 7.49 -11.04
N THR A 120 37.07 7.03 -10.21
CA THR A 120 36.11 5.99 -10.60
C THR A 120 35.15 6.49 -11.68
N VAL A 121 34.67 7.73 -11.57
CA VAL A 121 33.79 8.36 -12.57
C VAL A 121 34.56 8.58 -13.87
N GLU A 122 35.76 9.14 -13.82
CA GLU A 122 36.63 9.37 -14.99
C GLU A 122 36.92 8.09 -15.76
N ARG A 123 37.33 7.03 -15.04
CA ARG A 123 37.56 5.71 -15.63
C ARG A 123 36.29 5.15 -16.27
N THR A 124 35.16 5.25 -15.59
CA THR A 124 33.88 4.73 -16.09
C THR A 124 33.40 5.47 -17.33
N LEU A 125 33.54 6.80 -17.37
CA LEU A 125 33.22 7.59 -18.56
C LEU A 125 34.12 7.22 -19.73
N ALA A 126 35.44 7.10 -19.51
CA ALA A 126 36.39 6.72 -20.55
C ALA A 126 36.10 5.32 -21.13
N GLU A 127 35.79 4.34 -20.29
CA GLU A 127 35.42 2.98 -20.72
C GLU A 127 34.12 2.95 -21.54
N GLU A 128 33.17 3.83 -21.24
CA GLU A 128 31.93 3.99 -22.00
C GLU A 128 32.10 4.88 -23.25
N GLY A 129 33.33 5.30 -23.57
CA GLY A 129 33.64 6.11 -24.75
C GLY A 129 33.21 7.57 -24.64
N LEU A 130 32.95 8.04 -23.41
CA LEU A 130 32.56 9.41 -23.11
C LEU A 130 33.79 10.23 -22.67
N ARG A 131 34.04 11.35 -23.35
CA ARG A 131 35.16 12.23 -23.00
C ARG A 131 34.74 13.21 -21.91
N LEU A 132 35.35 13.09 -20.72
CA LEU A 132 35.24 14.11 -19.68
C LEU A 132 35.98 15.39 -20.12
N LEU A 133 35.31 16.53 -20.00
CA LEU A 133 35.86 17.86 -20.24
C LEU A 133 36.47 18.45 -18.97
N GLY A 134 35.80 18.27 -17.83
CA GLY A 134 36.31 18.68 -16.53
C GLY A 134 35.25 18.68 -15.42
N TRP A 135 35.68 19.08 -14.23
CA TRP A 135 34.87 19.17 -13.02
C TRP A 135 34.69 20.62 -12.59
N ARG A 136 33.53 20.92 -11.99
CA ARG A 136 33.21 22.21 -11.39
C ARG A 136 32.60 21.99 -10.01
N GLN A 137 33.14 22.62 -8.97
CA GLN A 137 32.48 22.67 -7.68
C GLN A 137 31.30 23.64 -7.76
N THR A 138 30.12 23.21 -7.31
CA THR A 138 28.93 24.07 -7.33
C THR A 138 29.00 25.06 -6.15
N PRO A 139 28.93 26.38 -6.38
CA PRO A 139 28.91 27.35 -5.29
C PRO A 139 27.68 27.12 -4.39
N THR A 140 27.92 26.92 -3.10
CA THR A 140 26.87 26.70 -2.10
C THR A 140 27.10 27.57 -0.88
N ASN A 141 26.01 28.00 -0.24
CA ASN A 141 26.06 28.76 1.01
C ASN A 141 25.47 27.93 2.17
N SER A 142 26.32 27.15 2.83
CA SER A 142 25.94 26.29 3.96
C SER A 142 25.30 27.05 5.13
N SER A 143 25.53 28.37 5.26
CA SER A 143 24.94 29.19 6.32
C SER A 143 23.41 29.28 6.24
N ALA A 144 22.83 29.07 5.04
CA ALA A 144 21.39 29.09 4.80
C ALA A 144 20.65 27.84 5.32
N LEU A 145 21.38 26.78 5.67
CA LEU A 145 20.81 25.50 6.12
C LEU A 145 20.65 25.44 7.63
N GLY A 146 19.59 24.75 8.08
CA GLY A 146 19.42 24.29 9.46
C GLY A 146 20.54 23.37 9.95
N LYS A 147 20.62 23.17 11.27
CA LYS A 147 21.77 22.46 11.88
C LYS A 147 21.83 21.00 11.46
N ALA A 148 20.66 20.34 11.36
CA ALA A 148 20.58 18.95 10.96
C ALA A 148 20.99 18.76 9.49
N ALA A 149 20.47 19.60 8.59
CA ALA A 149 20.80 19.55 7.18
C ALA A 149 22.28 19.83 6.88
N ARG A 150 22.89 20.77 7.61
CA ARG A 150 24.31 21.10 7.45
C ARG A 150 25.25 19.93 7.81
N ARG A 151 24.88 19.12 8.80
CA ARG A 151 25.70 17.96 9.24
C ARG A 151 25.78 16.86 8.19
N THR A 152 24.76 16.72 7.35
CA THR A 152 24.67 15.68 6.31
C THR A 152 24.89 16.24 4.91
N GLN A 153 25.30 17.51 4.79
CA GLN A 153 25.53 18.18 3.52
C GLN A 153 26.61 17.44 2.71
N PRO A 154 26.32 17.00 1.48
CA PRO A 154 27.34 16.45 0.59
C PRO A 154 28.18 17.54 -0.06
N ALA A 155 29.36 17.17 -0.55
CA ALA A 155 30.09 18.02 -1.48
C ALA A 155 29.41 17.97 -2.85
N ILE A 156 29.04 19.14 -3.40
CA ILE A 156 28.23 19.21 -4.62
C ILE A 156 29.12 19.61 -5.80
N TRP A 157 29.26 18.69 -6.75
CA TRP A 157 30.11 18.83 -7.94
C TRP A 157 29.33 18.60 -9.22
N GLN A 158 29.78 19.25 -10.29
CA GLN A 158 29.27 19.08 -11.65
C GLN A 158 30.39 18.52 -12.53
N CYS A 159 30.12 17.44 -13.28
CA CYS A 159 31.02 16.95 -14.33
C CYS A 159 30.48 17.30 -15.72
N PHE A 160 31.38 17.62 -16.65
CA PHE A 160 31.02 17.99 -18.02
C PHE A 160 31.56 16.97 -19.01
N VAL A 161 30.71 16.50 -19.92
CA VAL A 161 31.04 15.42 -20.87
C VAL A 161 30.73 15.84 -22.29
N ASP A 162 31.65 15.57 -23.22
CA ASP A 162 31.46 15.83 -24.65
C ASP A 162 30.49 14.81 -25.27
N ALA A 163 29.54 15.29 -26.07
CA ALA A 163 28.63 14.43 -26.83
C ALA A 163 29.31 13.70 -28.01
N GLY A 164 30.44 14.23 -28.49
CA GLY A 164 31.11 13.74 -29.69
C GLY A 164 30.15 13.68 -30.89
N SER A 165 30.18 12.56 -31.60
CA SER A 165 29.34 12.32 -32.80
C SER A 165 27.96 11.73 -32.51
N LEU A 166 27.60 11.48 -31.24
CA LEU A 166 26.32 10.85 -30.89
C LEU A 166 25.14 11.77 -31.22
N SER A 167 24.00 11.20 -31.62
CA SER A 167 22.74 11.97 -31.67
C SER A 167 22.30 12.34 -30.24
N THR A 168 21.43 13.34 -30.10
CA THR A 168 20.96 13.77 -28.76
C THR A 168 20.32 12.61 -27.99
N GLU A 169 19.48 11.80 -28.64
CA GLU A 169 18.81 10.66 -28.02
C GLU A 169 19.78 9.51 -27.70
N ALA A 170 20.81 9.29 -28.52
CA ALA A 170 21.83 8.29 -28.24
C ALA A 170 22.74 8.75 -27.08
N PHE A 171 23.02 10.06 -27.02
CA PHE A 171 23.82 10.64 -25.96
C PHE A 171 23.11 10.60 -24.61
N GLU A 172 21.83 10.97 -24.53
CA GLU A 172 21.01 10.81 -23.31
C GLU A 172 21.03 9.36 -22.80
N ARG A 173 20.85 8.38 -23.71
CA ARG A 173 20.94 6.96 -23.38
C ARG A 173 22.31 6.57 -22.84
N LYS A 174 23.39 7.07 -23.44
CA LYS A 174 24.74 6.76 -23.02
C LYS A 174 25.09 7.38 -21.66
N LEU A 175 24.62 8.60 -21.41
CA LEU A 175 24.72 9.24 -20.08
C LEU A 175 23.93 8.47 -19.02
N TYR A 176 22.75 7.95 -19.35
CA TYR A 176 22.00 7.06 -18.45
C TYR A 176 22.79 5.80 -18.07
N VAL A 177 23.36 5.09 -19.07
CA VAL A 177 24.19 3.91 -18.82
C VAL A 177 25.42 4.27 -17.97
N ALA A 178 26.13 5.33 -18.35
CA ALA A 178 27.31 5.80 -17.63
C ALA A 178 26.99 6.18 -16.18
N ARG A 179 25.87 6.87 -15.93
CA ARG A 179 25.39 7.20 -14.58
C ARG A 179 25.18 5.95 -13.75
N ARG A 180 24.45 4.96 -14.26
CA ARG A 180 24.16 3.71 -13.54
C ARG A 180 25.43 2.93 -13.21
N LEU A 181 26.39 2.91 -14.12
CA LEU A 181 27.70 2.31 -13.86
C LEU A 181 28.50 3.07 -12.79
N CYS A 182 28.50 4.40 -12.85
CA CYS A 182 29.15 5.23 -11.84
C CYS A 182 28.55 4.97 -10.46
N GLU A 183 27.22 5.01 -10.33
CA GLU A 183 26.51 4.73 -9.07
C GLU A 183 26.91 3.37 -8.49
N LYS A 184 26.93 2.31 -9.31
CA LYS A 184 27.28 0.95 -8.87
C LYS A 184 28.74 0.80 -8.46
N ARG A 185 29.66 1.28 -9.31
CA ARG A 185 31.11 1.12 -9.09
C ARG A 185 31.56 1.94 -7.89
N VAL A 186 31.10 3.18 -7.78
CA VAL A 186 31.41 4.04 -6.64
C VAL A 186 30.84 3.46 -5.35
N ALA A 187 29.61 2.93 -5.36
CA ALA A 187 29.04 2.28 -4.18
C ALA A 187 29.86 1.04 -3.74
N ALA A 188 30.37 0.25 -4.69
CA ALA A 188 31.20 -0.90 -4.41
C ALA A 188 32.60 -0.51 -3.87
N GLU A 189 33.20 0.56 -4.40
CA GLU A 189 34.56 0.99 -4.07
C GLU A 189 34.63 1.82 -2.78
N LEU A 190 33.60 2.61 -2.45
CA LEU A 190 33.59 3.43 -1.24
C LEU A 190 33.29 2.65 0.04
N ALA A 191 32.67 1.47 -0.03
CA ALA A 191 32.41 0.50 1.05
C ALA A 191 32.35 1.07 2.50
N GLY A 192 31.55 2.13 2.72
CA GLY A 192 31.34 2.76 4.05
C GLY A 192 31.98 4.15 4.27
N GLN A 193 32.74 4.69 3.32
CA GLN A 193 33.41 6.00 3.41
C GLN A 193 32.53 7.21 2.97
N GLY A 194 31.21 7.06 3.04
CA GLY A 194 30.23 8.10 2.65
C GLY A 194 29.33 7.69 1.49
N ARG A 195 28.38 8.56 1.13
CA ARG A 195 27.37 8.31 0.08
C ARG A 195 27.70 9.11 -1.19
N PHE A 196 27.53 8.45 -2.34
CA PHE A 196 27.59 9.06 -3.67
C PHE A 196 26.22 8.95 -4.34
N TYR A 197 25.71 10.06 -4.88
CA TYR A 197 24.42 10.09 -5.56
C TYR A 197 24.47 11.08 -6.73
N VAL A 198 23.76 10.74 -7.82
CA VAL A 198 23.71 11.58 -9.03
C VAL A 198 22.27 12.09 -9.22
N PRO A 199 21.95 13.33 -8.77
CA PRO A 199 20.64 13.93 -8.98
C PRO A 199 20.21 13.97 -10.45
N SER A 200 21.13 14.31 -11.35
CA SER A 200 20.88 14.37 -12.80
C SER A 200 22.16 14.16 -13.58
N PHE A 201 22.09 13.45 -14.69
CA PHE A 201 23.19 13.36 -15.67
C PHE A 201 22.61 13.35 -17.08
N SER A 202 22.54 14.52 -17.71
CA SER A 202 21.81 14.75 -18.96
C SER A 202 22.48 15.87 -19.77
N SER A 203 22.14 15.96 -21.05
CA SER A 203 22.42 17.08 -21.96
C SER A 203 21.23 18.03 -22.11
N ARG A 204 20.10 17.75 -21.42
CA ARG A 204 18.87 18.52 -21.50
C ARG A 204 18.51 19.17 -20.17
N THR A 205 18.62 18.44 -19.07
CA THR A 205 18.11 18.86 -17.75
C THR A 205 19.19 18.83 -16.67
N ILE A 206 19.01 19.64 -15.64
CA ILE A 206 19.83 19.64 -14.43
C ILE A 206 18.95 19.87 -13.20
N VAL A 207 19.26 19.19 -12.10
CA VAL A 207 18.49 19.21 -10.85
C VAL A 207 19.28 19.88 -9.73
N TYR A 208 18.70 20.91 -9.12
CA TYR A 208 19.17 21.54 -7.89
C TYR A 208 18.23 21.15 -6.76
N LYS A 209 18.72 20.35 -5.80
CA LYS A 209 17.88 19.88 -4.71
C LYS A 209 18.69 19.67 -3.44
N GLY A 210 18.01 19.67 -2.31
CA GLY A 210 18.65 19.32 -1.04
C GLY A 210 17.69 19.38 0.12
N LEU A 211 18.25 19.20 1.30
CA LEU A 211 17.49 19.18 2.53
C LEU A 211 17.34 20.59 3.11
N MET A 212 16.31 21.30 2.64
CA MET A 212 16.06 22.68 2.99
C MET A 212 14.57 23.02 2.83
N LEU A 213 14.15 24.15 3.41
CA LEU A 213 12.85 24.75 3.14
C LEU A 213 12.85 25.36 1.73
N ALA A 214 11.67 25.44 1.12
CA ALA A 214 11.43 26.07 -0.17
C ALA A 214 12.17 27.42 -0.33
N ARG A 215 11.97 28.34 0.62
CA ARG A 215 12.56 29.69 0.64
C ARG A 215 14.09 29.73 0.76
N GLN A 216 14.72 28.65 1.26
CA GLN A 216 16.17 28.57 1.42
C GLN A 216 16.89 28.15 0.13
N LEU A 217 16.17 27.60 -0.86
CA LEU A 217 16.75 27.09 -2.11
C LEU A 217 17.64 28.11 -2.86
N PRO A 218 17.17 29.34 -3.18
CA PRO A 218 18.02 30.33 -3.83
C PRO A 218 19.13 30.86 -2.91
N ALA A 219 18.93 30.84 -1.59
CA ALA A 219 19.94 31.28 -0.62
C ALA A 219 21.10 30.26 -0.51
N PHE A 220 20.82 28.97 -0.66
CA PHE A 220 21.81 27.90 -0.67
C PHE A 220 22.51 27.76 -2.02
N TYR A 221 21.76 27.60 -3.11
CA TYR A 221 22.30 27.58 -4.47
C TYR A 221 22.31 28.99 -5.05
N THR A 222 23.37 29.74 -4.75
CA THR A 222 23.45 31.18 -5.10
C THR A 222 23.37 31.45 -6.60
N GLU A 223 23.71 30.48 -7.44
CA GLU A 223 23.61 30.61 -8.90
C GLU A 223 22.17 30.69 -9.42
N LEU A 224 21.18 30.21 -8.65
CA LEU A 224 19.76 30.37 -9.01
C LEU A 224 19.30 31.83 -9.01
N GLN A 225 20.11 32.75 -8.48
CA GLN A 225 19.86 34.20 -8.49
C GLN A 225 20.53 34.89 -9.69
N ASP A 226 21.33 34.19 -10.49
CA ASP A 226 22.02 34.81 -11.64
C ASP A 226 21.05 34.96 -12.83
N PRO A 227 20.86 36.18 -13.36
CA PRO A 227 19.91 36.42 -14.44
C PRO A 227 20.29 35.74 -15.78
N ARG A 228 21.53 35.27 -15.93
CA ARG A 228 21.99 34.51 -17.10
C ARG A 228 21.57 33.04 -17.03
N LEU A 229 21.12 32.59 -15.88
CA LEU A 229 20.60 31.24 -15.68
C LEU A 229 19.13 31.24 -16.15
N GLU A 230 18.92 30.79 -17.39
CA GLU A 230 17.64 30.88 -18.09
C GLU A 230 17.07 29.48 -18.38
N SER A 231 15.75 29.33 -18.31
CA SER A 231 15.07 28.10 -18.69
C SER A 231 13.70 28.35 -19.30
N ALA A 232 13.24 27.47 -20.19
CA ALA A 232 11.87 27.52 -20.71
C ALA A 232 10.87 26.76 -19.83
N VAL A 233 11.39 25.90 -18.94
CA VAL A 233 10.60 25.11 -17.99
C VAL A 233 11.36 24.95 -16.68
N ALA A 234 10.62 25.01 -15.58
CA ALA A 234 11.09 24.67 -14.25
C ALA A 234 10.06 23.79 -13.55
N VAL A 235 10.48 22.64 -13.03
CA VAL A 235 9.67 21.75 -12.19
C VAL A 235 10.16 21.89 -10.75
N VAL A 236 9.25 22.09 -9.81
CA VAL A 236 9.57 22.29 -8.39
C VAL A 236 8.80 21.33 -7.50
N HIS A 237 9.40 21.02 -6.36
CA HIS A 237 8.81 20.11 -5.40
C HIS A 237 9.27 20.40 -3.97
N GLN A 238 8.32 20.34 -3.03
CA GLN A 238 8.54 20.43 -1.58
C GLN A 238 8.11 19.12 -0.91
N ARG A 239 9.01 18.50 -0.17
CA ARG A 239 8.79 17.22 0.52
C ARG A 239 8.17 17.38 1.91
N TYR A 240 7.26 16.46 2.26
CA TYR A 240 6.84 16.16 3.64
C TYR A 240 7.11 14.67 3.87
N SER A 241 7.90 14.35 4.88
CA SER A 241 8.24 12.96 5.21
C SER A 241 7.63 12.54 6.54
N THR A 242 7.29 11.26 6.66
CA THR A 242 6.88 10.63 7.92
C THR A 242 8.03 10.41 8.91
N ASN A 243 9.29 10.59 8.49
CA ASN A 243 10.44 10.57 9.38
C ASN A 243 10.94 11.96 9.77
N THR A 244 11.85 11.92 10.74
CA THR A 244 12.70 13.04 11.16
C THR A 244 14.14 12.88 10.67
N PHE A 245 14.42 11.95 9.74
CA PHE A 245 15.78 11.58 9.35
C PHE A 245 16.20 12.30 8.06
N PRO A 246 17.21 13.17 8.12
CA PRO A 246 17.61 14.01 7.00
C PRO A 246 18.29 13.19 5.89
N SER A 247 17.72 13.17 4.67
CA SER A 247 18.34 12.56 3.48
C SER A 247 18.28 13.49 2.26
N TRP A 248 19.46 13.83 1.71
CA TRP A 248 19.60 14.74 0.57
C TRP A 248 19.17 14.09 -0.74
N GLU A 249 19.47 12.80 -0.92
CA GLU A 249 19.14 12.06 -2.15
C GLU A 249 17.63 11.88 -2.37
N LEU A 250 16.84 11.85 -1.29
CA LEU A 250 15.39 11.66 -1.31
C LEU A 250 14.60 12.95 -1.60
N ALA A 251 15.25 14.13 -1.54
CA ALA A 251 14.63 15.36 -2.04
C ALA A 251 14.24 15.18 -3.52
N GLN A 252 13.18 15.85 -3.97
CA GLN A 252 12.77 15.86 -5.38
C GLN A 252 12.88 17.28 -5.95
N PRO A 253 12.85 17.49 -7.29
CA PRO A 253 12.60 16.52 -8.37
C PRO A 253 13.61 15.36 -8.47
N PHE A 254 13.18 14.24 -9.03
CA PHE A 254 14.06 13.20 -9.56
C PHE A 254 14.46 13.53 -11.02
N ARG A 255 14.90 12.54 -11.80
CA ARG A 255 15.55 12.79 -13.10
C ARG A 255 14.54 13.22 -14.15
N TYR A 256 13.36 12.60 -14.12
CA TYR A 256 12.26 12.87 -15.04
C TYR A 256 11.02 13.40 -14.34
N LEU A 257 10.81 13.09 -13.06
CA LEU A 257 9.55 13.38 -12.40
C LEU A 257 9.69 14.04 -11.02
N ALA A 258 8.61 14.69 -10.62
CA ALA A 258 8.29 15.06 -9.26
C ALA A 258 6.90 14.50 -8.91
N HIS A 259 6.80 13.79 -7.80
CA HIS A 259 5.62 13.04 -7.40
C HIS A 259 5.07 13.54 -6.07
N ASN A 260 3.81 13.96 -6.10
CA ASN A 260 3.02 14.23 -4.93
C ASN A 260 2.03 13.09 -4.69
N GLY A 261 2.25 12.31 -3.65
CA GLY A 261 1.40 11.20 -3.24
C GLY A 261 2.21 9.98 -2.83
N GLU A 262 1.61 8.80 -2.88
CA GLU A 262 2.21 7.54 -2.43
C GLU A 262 1.84 6.40 -3.38
N ILE A 263 2.81 5.55 -3.75
CA ILE A 263 2.56 4.33 -4.51
C ILE A 263 2.26 3.16 -3.55
N ASN A 264 0.97 2.88 -3.31
CA ASN A 264 0.53 1.84 -2.37
C ASN A 264 0.73 0.41 -2.90
N THR A 265 1.04 0.23 -4.19
CA THR A 265 1.35 -1.08 -4.79
C THR A 265 2.84 -1.34 -4.97
N LEU A 266 3.72 -0.52 -4.36
CA LEU A 266 5.17 -0.54 -4.62
C LEU A 266 5.77 -1.95 -4.56
N ARG A 267 5.53 -2.70 -3.49
CA ARG A 267 6.11 -4.05 -3.32
C ARG A 267 5.75 -5.00 -4.46
N GLY A 268 4.50 -4.96 -4.92
CA GLY A 268 4.04 -5.73 -6.08
C GLY A 268 4.76 -5.32 -7.37
N ASN A 269 4.92 -4.01 -7.58
CA ASN A 269 5.63 -3.46 -8.73
C ASN A 269 7.12 -3.85 -8.73
N LEU A 270 7.78 -3.79 -7.56
CA LEU A 270 9.18 -4.21 -7.40
C LEU A 270 9.35 -5.69 -7.73
N ASN A 271 8.47 -6.55 -7.19
CA ASN A 271 8.49 -7.99 -7.46
C ASN A 271 8.26 -8.30 -8.95
N ALA A 272 7.34 -7.58 -9.60
CA ALA A 272 7.09 -7.71 -11.03
C ALA A 272 8.30 -7.26 -11.88
N MET A 273 8.97 -6.17 -11.50
CA MET A 273 10.17 -5.70 -12.17
C MET A 273 11.33 -6.69 -12.02
N ARG A 274 11.59 -7.20 -10.80
CA ARG A 274 12.59 -8.27 -10.55
C ARG A 274 12.37 -9.50 -11.44
N ALA A 275 11.10 -9.90 -11.61
CA ALA A 275 10.76 -11.04 -12.47
C ALA A 275 11.00 -10.79 -13.97
N ARG A 276 11.11 -9.51 -14.40
CA ARG A 276 11.33 -9.10 -15.79
C ARG A 276 12.79 -8.85 -16.12
N GLU A 277 13.61 -8.41 -15.17
CA GLU A 277 14.99 -7.92 -15.39
C GLU A 277 15.84 -8.83 -16.28
N ARG A 278 15.85 -10.13 -16.02
CA ARG A 278 16.64 -11.11 -16.80
C ARG A 278 16.23 -11.28 -18.26
N ASN A 279 15.03 -10.83 -18.61
CA ASN A 279 14.43 -11.02 -19.93
C ASN A 279 14.24 -9.71 -20.69
N LEU A 280 14.67 -8.57 -20.13
CA LEU A 280 14.60 -7.28 -20.81
C LEU A 280 15.51 -7.28 -22.04
N ARG A 281 14.98 -6.83 -23.17
CA ARG A 281 15.72 -6.71 -24.43
C ARG A 281 15.32 -5.42 -25.13
N SER A 282 16.29 -4.75 -25.74
CA SER A 282 16.05 -3.51 -26.48
C SER A 282 17.14 -3.32 -27.52
N ASP A 283 16.73 -3.15 -28.78
CA ASP A 283 17.64 -2.81 -29.89
C ASP A 283 18.41 -1.50 -29.63
N LEU A 284 17.81 -0.59 -28.86
CA LEU A 284 18.37 0.72 -28.53
C LEU A 284 19.47 0.66 -27.48
N PHE A 285 19.44 -0.33 -26.58
CA PHE A 285 20.48 -0.54 -25.58
C PHE A 285 21.51 -1.58 -26.03
N GLY A 286 21.11 -2.57 -26.85
CA GLY A 286 21.97 -3.69 -27.19
C GLY A 286 22.49 -4.39 -25.92
N ALA A 287 23.80 -4.64 -25.85
CA ALA A 287 24.44 -5.25 -24.68
C ALA A 287 24.48 -4.34 -23.43
N ASP A 288 24.27 -3.03 -23.57
CA ASP A 288 24.30 -2.10 -22.43
C ASP A 288 23.12 -2.34 -21.46
N ILE A 289 22.07 -3.08 -21.86
CA ILE A 289 20.92 -3.39 -20.99
C ILE A 289 21.35 -4.18 -19.73
N GLU A 290 22.32 -5.10 -19.85
CA GLU A 290 22.82 -5.89 -18.73
C GLU A 290 23.54 -5.02 -17.71
N LYS A 291 24.21 -3.96 -18.18
CA LYS A 291 24.91 -2.98 -17.33
C LYS A 291 23.93 -2.19 -16.45
N LEU A 292 22.65 -2.12 -16.84
CA LEU A 292 21.63 -1.39 -16.10
C LEU A 292 21.11 -2.18 -14.88
N LEU A 293 21.21 -3.51 -14.84
CA LEU A 293 20.63 -4.36 -13.79
C LEU A 293 21.37 -4.30 -12.44
N PRO A 294 20.67 -4.21 -11.29
CA PRO A 294 19.22 -4.08 -11.14
C PRO A 294 18.74 -2.69 -11.57
N ILE A 295 17.55 -2.61 -12.18
CA ILE A 295 16.99 -1.37 -12.72
C ILE A 295 16.61 -0.41 -11.60
N ILE A 296 15.93 -0.93 -10.57
CA ILE A 296 15.44 -0.14 -9.45
C ILE A 296 16.43 -0.24 -8.29
N ASP A 297 16.82 0.90 -7.73
CA ASP A 297 17.49 0.91 -6.42
C ASP A 297 16.42 0.94 -5.32
N GLU A 298 16.24 -0.20 -4.64
CA GLU A 298 15.21 -0.38 -3.62
C GLU A 298 15.49 0.40 -2.32
N ARG A 299 16.66 1.03 -2.21
CA ARG A 299 16.97 1.98 -1.11
C ARG A 299 16.34 3.36 -1.34
N GLY A 300 15.85 3.64 -2.55
CA GLY A 300 15.14 4.87 -2.88
C GLY A 300 13.70 4.88 -2.34
N SER A 301 13.06 6.04 -2.36
CA SER A 301 11.62 6.13 -2.10
C SER A 301 10.79 5.53 -3.24
N ASP A 302 9.51 5.31 -2.99
CA ASP A 302 8.53 4.85 -3.99
C ASP A 302 8.57 5.66 -5.31
N SER A 303 8.74 6.96 -5.16
CA SER A 303 8.82 7.98 -6.20
C SER A 303 10.13 7.85 -7.00
N ALA A 304 11.24 7.50 -6.33
CA ALA A 304 12.50 7.19 -6.99
C ALA A 304 12.42 5.90 -7.80
N CYS A 305 11.74 4.88 -7.27
CA CYS A 305 11.50 3.62 -7.99
C CYS A 305 10.64 3.83 -9.25
N LEU A 306 9.63 4.71 -9.16
CA LEU A 306 8.82 5.12 -10.31
C LEU A 306 9.66 5.85 -11.36
N ASP A 307 10.53 6.79 -10.93
CA ASP A 307 11.44 7.53 -11.81
C ASP A 307 12.43 6.60 -12.54
N ASN A 308 13.01 5.60 -11.85
CA ASN A 308 13.90 4.61 -12.46
C ASN A 308 13.20 3.79 -13.56
N THR A 309 11.94 3.41 -13.30
CA THR A 309 11.16 2.64 -14.27
C THR A 309 10.77 3.52 -15.46
N LEU A 310 10.38 4.78 -15.21
CA LEU A 310 10.08 5.76 -16.25
C LEU A 310 11.30 6.01 -17.16
N GLU A 311 12.47 6.25 -16.57
CA GLU A 311 13.73 6.47 -17.27
C GLU A 311 14.09 5.26 -18.16
N LEU A 312 13.95 4.03 -17.65
CA LEU A 312 14.14 2.82 -18.45
C LEU A 312 13.21 2.80 -19.68
N LEU A 313 11.92 3.08 -19.50
CA LEU A 313 10.94 3.04 -20.60
C LEU A 313 11.21 4.11 -21.66
N VAL A 314 11.56 5.32 -21.23
CA VAL A 314 11.85 6.45 -22.12
C VAL A 314 13.14 6.20 -22.89
N GLN A 315 14.21 5.84 -22.20
CA GLN A 315 15.49 5.52 -22.84
C GLN A 315 15.41 4.25 -23.68
N GLY A 316 14.49 3.33 -23.36
CA GLY A 316 14.14 2.16 -24.16
C GLY A 316 13.35 2.47 -25.44
N GLY A 317 12.99 3.75 -25.69
CA GLY A 317 12.42 4.22 -26.96
C GLY A 317 10.95 4.63 -26.90
N ARG A 318 10.30 4.59 -25.73
CA ARG A 318 8.93 5.10 -25.59
C ARG A 318 8.91 6.62 -25.45
N SER A 319 7.86 7.25 -25.97
CA SER A 319 7.63 8.66 -25.65
C SER A 319 7.26 8.81 -24.18
N LEU A 320 7.57 9.99 -23.61
CA LEU A 320 7.33 10.28 -22.20
C LEU A 320 5.85 10.06 -21.79
N ALA A 321 4.91 10.55 -22.59
CA ALA A 321 3.48 10.34 -22.36
C ALA A 321 3.05 8.87 -22.47
N HIS A 322 3.66 8.09 -23.37
CA HIS A 322 3.37 6.66 -23.50
C HIS A 322 3.85 5.91 -22.26
N ALA A 323 5.09 6.14 -21.81
CA ALA A 323 5.63 5.54 -20.60
C ALA A 323 4.78 5.87 -19.36
N MET A 324 4.35 7.13 -19.21
CA MET A 324 3.46 7.53 -18.12
C MET A 324 2.09 6.83 -18.17
N LEU A 325 1.45 6.70 -19.33
CA LEU A 325 0.18 5.96 -19.45
C LEU A 325 0.30 4.45 -19.23
N MET A 326 1.51 3.90 -19.32
CA MET A 326 1.76 2.50 -18.97
C MET A 326 1.91 2.30 -17.46
N LEU A 327 2.60 3.21 -16.79
CA LEU A 327 2.83 3.15 -15.34
C LEU A 327 1.58 3.56 -14.57
N ILE A 328 0.93 4.66 -14.97
CA ILE A 328 -0.26 5.24 -14.33
C ILE A 328 -1.42 5.29 -15.34
N PRO A 329 -1.98 4.13 -15.73
CA PRO A 329 -3.12 4.09 -16.64
C PRO A 329 -4.39 4.59 -15.96
N GLN A 330 -5.25 5.31 -16.71
CA GLN A 330 -6.60 5.65 -16.23
C GLN A 330 -7.44 4.39 -15.92
N ALA A 331 -8.56 4.60 -15.23
CA ALA A 331 -9.60 3.58 -15.13
C ALA A 331 -10.14 3.20 -16.52
N TRP A 332 -10.31 1.89 -16.73
CA TRP A 332 -10.86 1.32 -17.96
C TRP A 332 -11.50 -0.04 -17.67
N GLY A 333 -12.47 -0.44 -18.48
CA GLY A 333 -13.17 -1.71 -18.34
C GLY A 333 -14.46 -1.76 -19.18
N PRO A 334 -15.25 -2.85 -19.07
CA PRO A 334 -16.48 -3.01 -19.85
C PRO A 334 -17.51 -1.92 -19.56
N ARG A 335 -17.68 -1.57 -18.27
CA ARG A 335 -18.62 -0.55 -17.79
C ARG A 335 -18.09 0.88 -17.92
N TYR A 336 -16.78 1.06 -18.14
CA TYR A 336 -16.19 2.39 -18.25
C TYR A 336 -16.40 2.95 -19.68
N PRO A 337 -17.05 4.12 -19.83
CA PRO A 337 -17.35 4.69 -21.13
C PRO A 337 -16.07 5.14 -21.84
N MET A 338 -15.74 4.52 -22.97
CA MET A 338 -14.49 4.74 -23.69
C MET A 338 -14.60 4.26 -25.14
N GLY A 339 -13.91 4.96 -26.06
CA GLY A 339 -13.77 4.53 -27.46
C GLY A 339 -13.00 3.23 -27.62
N PRO A 340 -13.28 2.43 -28.67
CA PRO A 340 -12.73 1.07 -28.81
C PRO A 340 -11.21 1.04 -29.02
N ASP A 341 -10.64 2.04 -29.69
CA ASP A 341 -9.18 2.10 -29.92
C ASP A 341 -8.43 2.35 -28.61
N LEU A 342 -8.93 3.27 -27.78
CA LEU A 342 -8.36 3.57 -26.48
C LEU A 342 -8.50 2.38 -25.52
N ARG A 343 -9.62 1.65 -25.59
CA ARG A 343 -9.80 0.40 -24.85
C ARG A 343 -8.78 -0.66 -25.30
N GLY A 344 -8.56 -0.80 -26.60
CA GLY A 344 -7.54 -1.69 -27.15
C GLY A 344 -6.12 -1.33 -26.70
N PHE A 345 -5.81 -0.03 -26.62
CA PHE A 345 -4.53 0.46 -26.10
C PHE A 345 -4.32 0.05 -24.63
N PHE A 346 -5.29 0.33 -23.75
CA PHE A 346 -5.15 -0.03 -22.33
C PHE A 346 -5.16 -1.53 -22.10
N GLU A 347 -5.96 -2.29 -22.85
CA GLU A 347 -5.99 -3.76 -22.74
C GLU A 347 -4.65 -4.38 -23.16
N TYR A 348 -4.03 -3.89 -24.23
CA TYR A 348 -2.71 -4.33 -24.66
C TYR A 348 -1.64 -4.07 -23.59
N HIS A 349 -1.55 -2.84 -23.08
CA HIS A 349 -0.56 -2.47 -22.08
C HIS A 349 -0.81 -3.12 -20.72
N ALA A 350 -2.07 -3.48 -20.43
CA ALA A 350 -2.40 -4.22 -19.22
C ALA A 350 -1.81 -5.65 -19.19
N GLY A 351 -1.48 -6.23 -20.35
CA GLY A 351 -0.71 -7.47 -20.44
C GLY A 351 0.79 -7.29 -20.16
N LEU A 352 1.30 -6.06 -20.28
CA LEU A 352 2.73 -5.75 -20.15
C LEU A 352 3.09 -5.17 -18.79
N MET A 353 2.26 -4.28 -18.24
CA MET A 353 2.54 -3.51 -17.03
C MET A 353 1.33 -3.51 -16.09
N GLU A 354 1.58 -3.87 -14.84
CA GLU A 354 0.69 -3.61 -13.70
C GLU A 354 0.72 -2.11 -13.36
N PRO A 355 -0.44 -1.52 -13.02
CA PRO A 355 -0.49 -0.13 -12.58
C PRO A 355 0.35 0.09 -11.33
N TRP A 356 1.12 1.19 -11.33
CA TRP A 356 1.70 1.78 -10.13
C TRP A 356 0.61 2.64 -9.48
N ASP A 357 -0.18 2.01 -8.61
CA ASP A 357 -1.40 2.58 -8.04
C ASP A 357 -1.12 3.33 -6.72
N GLY A 358 -2.09 4.14 -6.32
CA GLY A 358 -2.04 5.01 -5.14
C GLY A 358 -2.28 6.48 -5.50
N PRO A 359 -2.46 7.38 -4.50
CA PRO A 359 -2.61 8.80 -4.76
C PRO A 359 -1.39 9.31 -5.52
N ALA A 360 -1.59 9.96 -6.67
CA ALA A 360 -0.47 10.49 -7.43
C ALA A 360 -0.86 11.72 -8.24
N ALA A 361 -0.19 12.83 -7.97
CA ALA A 361 -0.03 13.94 -8.91
C ALA A 361 1.43 13.97 -9.35
N VAL A 362 1.70 13.52 -10.58
CA VAL A 362 3.06 13.43 -11.11
C VAL A 362 3.26 14.51 -12.15
N VAL A 363 4.23 15.39 -11.91
CA VAL A 363 4.78 16.31 -12.91
C VAL A 363 6.02 15.66 -13.51
N PHE A 364 6.15 15.69 -14.83
CA PHE A 364 7.25 15.02 -15.52
C PHE A 364 7.78 15.85 -16.69
N THR A 365 9.08 15.71 -16.98
CA THR A 365 9.75 16.41 -18.08
C THR A 365 11.03 15.69 -18.53
N ASP A 366 11.34 15.78 -19.82
CA ASP A 366 12.65 15.41 -20.40
C ASP A 366 13.44 16.65 -20.86
N GLY A 367 13.00 17.85 -20.44
CA GLY A 367 13.53 19.15 -20.88
C GLY A 367 12.96 19.65 -22.21
N ARG A 368 12.33 18.82 -23.05
CA ARG A 368 11.57 19.25 -24.24
C ARG A 368 10.09 19.28 -23.96
N TYR A 369 9.57 18.19 -23.40
CA TYR A 369 8.20 18.05 -22.98
C TYR A 369 8.08 18.33 -21.49
N VAL A 370 6.99 18.95 -21.08
CA VAL A 370 6.58 19.01 -19.68
C VAL A 370 5.11 18.66 -19.58
N GLY A 371 4.76 17.83 -18.60
CA GLY A 371 3.40 17.38 -18.43
C GLY A 371 3.07 17.07 -16.99
N ALA A 372 1.79 16.81 -16.76
CA ALA A 372 1.30 16.30 -15.50
C ALA A 372 0.24 15.23 -15.74
N ILE A 373 0.20 14.23 -14.88
CA ILE A 373 -0.82 13.18 -14.85
C ILE A 373 -1.31 12.97 -13.42
N LEU A 374 -2.62 12.72 -13.29
CA LEU A 374 -3.20 12.24 -12.05
C LEU A 374 -3.39 10.73 -12.08
N ASP A 375 -3.34 10.12 -10.89
CA ASP A 375 -3.76 8.74 -10.69
C ASP A 375 -5.20 8.51 -11.15
N ARG A 376 -5.53 7.23 -11.33
CA ARG A 376 -6.82 6.80 -11.88
C ARG A 376 -8.05 7.25 -11.09
N ASN A 377 -7.90 7.56 -9.81
CA ASN A 377 -8.96 8.00 -8.90
C ASN A 377 -8.91 9.53 -8.70
N GLY A 378 -7.81 10.19 -9.08
CA GLY A 378 -7.64 11.64 -8.98
C GLY A 378 -7.55 12.10 -7.52
N LEU A 379 -6.80 11.38 -6.70
CA LEU A 379 -6.75 11.56 -5.24
C LEU A 379 -5.89 12.76 -4.82
N ARG A 380 -5.14 13.37 -5.76
CA ARG A 380 -4.32 14.55 -5.52
C ARG A 380 -4.72 15.72 -6.41
N PRO A 381 -4.66 16.96 -5.90
CA PRO A 381 -5.07 18.11 -6.69
C PRO A 381 -4.00 18.52 -7.71
N ALA A 382 -4.44 18.93 -8.90
CA ALA A 382 -3.61 19.59 -9.90
C ALA A 382 -4.42 20.68 -10.63
N ARG A 383 -4.02 21.93 -10.44
CA ARG A 383 -4.64 23.13 -11.02
C ARG A 383 -3.66 23.80 -11.96
N TYR A 384 -4.15 24.36 -13.06
CA TYR A 384 -3.32 25.13 -13.99
C TYR A 384 -3.94 26.46 -14.38
N THR A 385 -3.08 27.44 -14.64
CA THR A 385 -3.41 28.74 -15.20
C THR A 385 -2.51 29.01 -16.39
N ILE A 386 -3.09 29.47 -17.50
CA ILE A 386 -2.37 29.90 -18.69
C ILE A 386 -2.60 31.40 -18.86
N THR A 387 -1.52 32.15 -19.08
CA THR A 387 -1.55 33.60 -19.29
C THR A 387 -1.63 33.94 -20.79
N LYS A 388 -2.03 35.17 -21.10
CA LYS A 388 -2.06 35.70 -22.47
C LYS A 388 -0.67 35.87 -23.08
N GLU A 389 0.35 36.03 -22.24
CA GLU A 389 1.76 36.13 -22.61
C GLU A 389 2.41 34.77 -22.91
N GLY A 390 1.67 33.68 -22.73
CA GLY A 390 2.13 32.33 -23.04
C GLY A 390 2.83 31.61 -21.90
N PHE A 391 2.82 32.12 -20.67
CA PHE A 391 3.23 31.36 -19.49
C PHE A 391 2.12 30.41 -19.04
N MET A 392 2.51 29.20 -18.64
CA MET A 392 1.65 28.22 -18.01
C MET A 392 2.23 27.84 -16.64
N VAL A 393 1.41 27.93 -15.61
CA VAL A 393 1.71 27.40 -14.28
C VAL A 393 0.76 26.25 -13.98
N LEU A 394 1.29 25.14 -13.48
CA LEU A 394 0.51 24.04 -12.92
C LEU A 394 1.07 23.72 -11.54
N ALA A 395 0.20 23.62 -10.54
CA ALA A 395 0.60 23.28 -9.19
C ALA A 395 -0.50 22.52 -8.44
N SER A 396 -0.17 22.06 -7.25
CA SER A 396 -1.12 21.40 -6.35
C SER A 396 -2.26 22.35 -5.92
N GLU A 397 -1.99 23.66 -5.88
CA GLU A 397 -2.98 24.71 -5.55
C GLU A 397 -3.03 25.79 -6.64
N ALA A 398 -4.12 26.55 -6.69
CA ALA A 398 -4.34 27.57 -7.73
C ALA A 398 -3.70 28.93 -7.41
N GLY A 399 -3.54 29.27 -6.13
CA GLY A 399 -3.08 30.59 -5.65
C GLY A 399 -1.56 30.71 -5.49
N VAL A 400 -0.79 29.90 -6.23
CA VAL A 400 0.67 29.80 -6.06
C VAL A 400 1.46 30.94 -6.71
N LEU A 401 0.83 31.75 -7.55
CA LEU A 401 1.40 32.95 -8.17
C LEU A 401 0.32 34.03 -8.23
N GLU A 402 0.71 35.27 -7.99
CA GLU A 402 -0.17 36.42 -8.17
C GLU A 402 -0.24 36.80 -9.66
N ILE A 403 -1.29 36.32 -10.34
CA ILE A 403 -1.55 36.59 -11.76
C ILE A 403 -2.78 37.49 -11.87
N PRO A 404 -2.67 38.72 -12.41
CA PRO A 404 -3.80 39.62 -12.61
C PRO A 404 -4.90 38.95 -13.44
N PRO A 405 -6.20 39.06 -13.06
CA PRO A 405 -7.30 38.43 -13.80
C PRO A 405 -7.32 38.73 -15.30
N GLU A 406 -6.92 39.94 -15.70
CA GLU A 406 -6.83 40.39 -17.09
C GLU A 406 -5.70 39.71 -17.88
N ALA A 407 -4.67 39.20 -17.22
CA ALA A 407 -3.56 38.46 -17.84
C ALA A 407 -3.91 36.97 -18.04
N VAL A 408 -4.96 36.46 -17.39
CA VAL A 408 -5.39 35.07 -17.48
C VAL A 408 -6.07 34.81 -18.83
N ARG A 409 -5.61 33.77 -19.53
CA ARG A 409 -6.23 33.21 -20.73
C ARG A 409 -7.15 32.04 -20.40
N GLU A 410 -6.69 31.12 -19.55
CA GLU A 410 -7.40 29.89 -19.22
C GLU A 410 -7.07 29.44 -17.78
N LYS A 411 -8.06 28.94 -17.04
CA LYS A 411 -7.87 28.21 -15.78
C LYS A 411 -8.53 26.84 -15.89
N GLY A 412 -7.85 25.82 -15.37
CA GLY A 412 -8.36 24.46 -15.40
C GLY A 412 -7.83 23.58 -14.29
N ARG A 413 -8.21 22.31 -14.35
CA ARG A 413 -7.78 21.25 -13.43
C ARG A 413 -7.65 19.92 -14.17
N LEU A 414 -6.83 19.03 -13.64
CA LEU A 414 -6.84 17.63 -14.05
C LEU A 414 -7.90 16.85 -13.26
N GLY A 415 -8.54 15.91 -13.93
CA GLY A 415 -9.45 14.94 -13.31
C GLY A 415 -8.80 13.55 -13.20
N PRO A 416 -9.53 12.55 -12.69
CA PRO A 416 -9.03 11.18 -12.53
C PRO A 416 -8.46 10.61 -13.82
N GLY A 417 -7.20 10.16 -13.78
CA GLY A 417 -6.47 9.59 -14.92
C GLY A 417 -6.19 10.57 -16.07
N ALA A 418 -6.40 11.87 -15.88
CA ALA A 418 -6.19 12.88 -16.93
C ALA A 418 -4.71 13.27 -17.04
N MET A 419 -4.26 13.51 -18.27
CA MET A 419 -2.92 13.99 -18.59
C MET A 419 -2.97 15.33 -19.35
N ILE A 420 -1.97 16.18 -19.11
CA ILE A 420 -1.66 17.35 -19.93
C ILE A 420 -0.19 17.32 -20.34
N LEU A 421 0.12 17.77 -21.55
CA LEU A 421 1.49 17.74 -22.09
C LEU A 421 1.75 18.98 -22.94
N VAL A 422 2.84 19.68 -22.66
CA VAL A 422 3.36 20.80 -23.44
C VAL A 422 4.58 20.32 -24.21
N ASP A 423 4.62 20.55 -25.52
CA ASP A 423 5.84 20.44 -26.32
C ASP A 423 6.47 21.82 -26.48
N LEU A 424 7.57 22.08 -25.77
CA LEU A 424 8.23 23.39 -25.77
C LEU A 424 8.90 23.71 -27.11
N GLN A 425 9.15 22.69 -27.95
CA GLN A 425 9.77 22.90 -29.26
C GLN A 425 8.77 23.40 -30.30
N THR A 426 7.52 22.91 -30.25
CA THR A 426 6.45 23.31 -31.18
C THR A 426 5.51 24.36 -30.58
N GLY A 427 5.61 24.57 -29.28
CA GLY A 427 4.77 25.45 -28.47
C GLY A 427 3.31 25.03 -28.37
N ARG A 428 3.04 23.74 -28.54
CA ARG A 428 1.69 23.18 -28.49
C ARG A 428 1.39 22.58 -27.13
N LEU A 429 0.20 22.90 -26.63
CA LEU A 429 -0.42 22.24 -25.49
C LEU A 429 -1.34 21.13 -25.97
N HIS A 430 -1.02 19.89 -25.65
CA HIS A 430 -1.85 18.73 -25.87
C HIS A 430 -2.68 18.44 -24.62
N LYS A 431 -3.99 18.28 -24.81
CA LYS A 431 -4.93 17.89 -23.74
C LYS A 431 -5.19 16.39 -23.75
N ASP A 432 -5.78 15.90 -22.66
CA ASP A 432 -5.96 14.48 -22.36
C ASP A 432 -6.41 13.59 -23.53
N VAL A 433 -7.52 13.96 -24.18
CA VAL A 433 -8.10 13.20 -25.29
C VAL A 433 -7.16 13.15 -26.50
N GLU A 434 -6.49 14.25 -26.82
CA GLU A 434 -5.57 14.32 -27.95
C GLU A 434 -4.35 13.42 -27.72
N ILE A 435 -3.77 13.45 -26.52
CA ILE A 435 -2.62 12.62 -26.13
C ILE A 435 -2.99 11.14 -26.25
N LYS A 436 -4.08 10.74 -25.58
CA LYS A 436 -4.50 9.34 -25.49
C LYS A 436 -4.92 8.79 -26.84
N MET A 437 -5.64 9.56 -27.66
CA MET A 437 -6.05 9.11 -28.99
C MET A 437 -4.88 9.05 -29.97
N SER A 438 -3.93 9.98 -29.89
CA SER A 438 -2.70 9.92 -30.70
C SER A 438 -1.91 8.65 -30.40
N LEU A 439 -1.72 8.34 -29.12
CA LEU A 439 -1.03 7.12 -28.68
C LEU A 439 -1.81 5.85 -29.05
N ALA A 440 -3.12 5.81 -28.82
CA ALA A 440 -3.96 4.66 -29.16
C ALA A 440 -4.00 4.35 -30.66
N ARG A 441 -3.73 5.34 -31.52
CA ARG A 441 -3.68 5.20 -32.99
C ARG A 441 -2.27 5.00 -33.55
N ARG A 442 -1.22 5.11 -32.74
CA ARG A 442 0.19 4.91 -33.15
C ARG A 442 0.43 3.52 -33.74
N ARG A 443 -0.20 2.51 -33.15
CA ARG A 443 -0.19 1.11 -33.59
C ARG A 443 -1.62 0.55 -33.55
N PRO A 444 -1.93 -0.52 -34.29
CA PRO A 444 -3.28 -1.09 -34.31
C PRO A 444 -3.54 -1.98 -33.08
N TYR A 445 -3.40 -1.44 -31.86
CA TYR A 445 -3.50 -2.21 -30.60
C TYR A 445 -4.82 -2.96 -30.47
N ARG A 446 -5.94 -2.34 -30.84
CA ARG A 446 -7.25 -2.99 -30.87
C ARG A 446 -7.24 -4.25 -31.73
N ARG A 447 -6.62 -4.18 -32.92
CA ARG A 447 -6.49 -5.31 -33.83
C ARG A 447 -5.57 -6.37 -33.25
N TRP A 448 -4.42 -5.98 -32.70
CA TRP A 448 -3.49 -6.90 -32.04
C TRP A 448 -4.16 -7.68 -30.92
N VAL A 449 -4.89 -7.00 -30.03
CA VAL A 449 -5.66 -7.66 -28.96
C VAL A 449 -6.73 -8.59 -29.54
N HIS A 450 -7.50 -8.13 -30.52
CA HIS A 450 -8.57 -8.93 -31.09
C HIS A 450 -8.08 -10.21 -31.79
N GLU A 451 -7.00 -10.11 -32.57
CA GLU A 451 -6.45 -11.21 -33.37
C GLU A 451 -5.61 -12.20 -32.56
N ASN A 452 -4.97 -11.76 -31.47
CA ASN A 452 -4.01 -12.59 -30.73
C ASN A 452 -4.54 -13.10 -29.38
N LYS A 453 -5.59 -12.49 -28.80
CA LYS A 453 -6.13 -12.94 -27.50
C LYS A 453 -6.49 -14.42 -27.55
N ILE A 454 -6.18 -15.15 -26.49
CA ILE A 454 -6.60 -16.53 -26.35
C ILE A 454 -8.02 -16.52 -25.78
N SER A 455 -8.98 -16.98 -26.59
CA SER A 455 -10.39 -17.11 -26.18
C SER A 455 -10.67 -18.55 -25.76
N VAL A 456 -11.14 -18.74 -24.53
CA VAL A 456 -11.56 -20.05 -24.01
C VAL A 456 -13.09 -20.11 -24.12
N HIS A 457 -13.62 -21.07 -24.87
CA HIS A 457 -15.07 -21.22 -25.09
C HIS A 457 -15.80 -21.63 -23.81
N GLY A 458 -16.99 -21.08 -23.53
CA GLY A 458 -17.78 -21.35 -22.32
C GLY A 458 -17.26 -20.70 -21.04
N PHE A 459 -16.09 -20.07 -21.08
CA PHE A 459 -15.36 -19.57 -19.92
C PHE A 459 -16.11 -18.41 -19.23
N PHE A 460 -16.47 -18.61 -17.96
CA PHE A 460 -17.35 -17.72 -17.17
C PHE A 460 -18.77 -17.50 -17.73
N GLU A 461 -19.34 -18.44 -18.50
CA GLU A 461 -20.72 -18.33 -19.00
C GLU A 461 -21.77 -18.85 -18.01
N SER A 462 -21.56 -20.04 -17.45
CA SER A 462 -22.41 -20.60 -16.37
C SER A 462 -21.58 -21.53 -15.50
N VAL A 463 -21.96 -21.64 -14.22
CA VAL A 463 -21.33 -22.58 -13.29
C VAL A 463 -22.04 -23.92 -13.38
N GLY A 464 -21.36 -24.94 -13.91
CA GLY A 464 -21.90 -26.29 -13.95
C GLY A 464 -22.26 -26.83 -12.56
N PRO A 465 -23.32 -27.65 -12.44
CA PRO A 465 -23.70 -28.25 -11.17
C PRO A 465 -22.59 -29.17 -10.65
N VAL A 466 -22.32 -29.11 -9.35
CA VAL A 466 -21.36 -30.01 -8.68
C VAL A 466 -22.14 -31.14 -8.02
N VAL A 467 -21.68 -32.38 -8.22
CA VAL A 467 -22.24 -33.57 -7.56
C VAL A 467 -21.35 -33.92 -6.37
N PRO A 468 -21.84 -33.81 -5.12
CA PRO A 468 -21.06 -34.19 -3.94
C PRO A 468 -20.80 -35.70 -3.86
N GLN A 469 -19.58 -36.07 -3.49
CA GLN A 469 -19.24 -37.44 -3.09
C GLN A 469 -19.56 -37.61 -1.60
N ALA A 470 -20.83 -37.85 -1.30
CA ALA A 470 -21.36 -37.89 0.07
C ALA A 470 -20.58 -38.83 1.01
N GLU A 471 -20.08 -39.95 0.50
CA GLU A 471 -19.35 -40.96 1.29
C GLU A 471 -18.01 -40.45 1.83
N THR A 472 -17.31 -39.59 1.09
CA THR A 472 -15.95 -39.12 1.43
C THR A 472 -15.90 -37.64 1.82
N LEU A 473 -16.99 -36.90 1.63
CA LEU A 473 -17.03 -35.44 1.83
C LEU A 473 -16.61 -35.04 3.24
N PHE A 474 -17.15 -35.69 4.28
CA PHE A 474 -16.81 -35.37 5.67
C PHE A 474 -15.34 -35.64 6.01
N ALA A 475 -14.76 -36.72 5.48
CA ALA A 475 -13.34 -37.04 5.69
C ALA A 475 -12.44 -35.98 5.03
N ARG A 476 -12.77 -35.57 3.79
CA ARG A 476 -12.05 -34.50 3.08
C ARG A 476 -12.23 -33.15 3.77
N GLN A 477 -13.43 -32.82 4.24
CA GLN A 477 -13.67 -31.62 5.04
C GLN A 477 -12.81 -31.59 6.31
N LYS A 478 -12.69 -32.71 7.03
CA LYS A 478 -11.79 -32.83 8.20
C LYS A 478 -10.32 -32.67 7.82
N LEU A 479 -9.89 -33.29 6.72
CA LEU A 479 -8.51 -33.19 6.21
C LEU A 479 -8.10 -31.73 5.98
N PHE A 480 -9.02 -30.92 5.44
CA PHE A 480 -8.81 -29.50 5.15
C PHE A 480 -9.31 -28.55 6.26
N GLY A 481 -9.65 -29.10 7.44
CA GLY A 481 -9.96 -28.34 8.65
C GLY A 481 -11.30 -27.60 8.65
N TYR A 482 -12.30 -28.04 7.90
CA TYR A 482 -13.64 -27.46 7.91
C TYR A 482 -14.34 -27.73 9.23
N THR A 483 -15.04 -26.72 9.73
CA THR A 483 -15.84 -26.82 10.96
C THR A 483 -17.33 -26.61 10.66
N ARG A 484 -18.20 -26.95 11.61
CA ARG A 484 -19.63 -26.64 11.52
C ARG A 484 -19.87 -25.13 11.45
N GLU A 485 -19.05 -24.36 12.15
CA GLU A 485 -19.09 -22.91 12.14
C GLU A 485 -18.75 -22.35 10.75
N ASP A 486 -17.75 -22.90 10.04
CA ASP A 486 -17.44 -22.49 8.66
C ASP A 486 -18.65 -22.67 7.73
N LEU A 487 -19.36 -23.80 7.85
CA LEU A 487 -20.53 -24.08 7.02
C LEU A 487 -21.67 -23.10 7.30
N GLN A 488 -21.96 -22.82 8.58
CA GLN A 488 -23.12 -22.03 9.01
C GLN A 488 -22.87 -20.51 8.97
N CYS A 489 -21.69 -20.07 9.39
CA CYS A 489 -21.38 -18.65 9.53
C CYS A 489 -20.75 -18.06 8.28
N ILE A 490 -20.08 -18.87 7.44
CA ILE A 490 -19.36 -18.40 6.25
C ILE A 490 -20.01 -18.87 4.96
N LEU A 491 -20.04 -20.20 4.71
CA LEU A 491 -20.47 -20.74 3.42
C LEU A 491 -21.95 -20.51 3.13
N ASP A 492 -22.84 -20.78 4.09
CA ASP A 492 -24.28 -20.57 3.91
C ASP A 492 -24.62 -19.09 3.59
N PRO A 493 -24.20 -18.08 4.38
CA PRO A 493 -24.48 -16.68 4.06
C PRO A 493 -23.96 -16.25 2.68
N MET A 494 -22.75 -16.68 2.31
CA MET A 494 -22.15 -16.36 1.01
C MET A 494 -22.90 -16.99 -0.15
N ALA A 495 -23.28 -18.27 -0.03
CA ALA A 495 -24.02 -18.99 -1.05
C ALA A 495 -25.50 -18.54 -1.13
N ALA A 496 -26.11 -18.18 -0.01
CA ALA A 496 -27.50 -17.76 0.04
C ALA A 496 -27.71 -16.30 -0.43
N THR A 497 -26.75 -15.41 -0.18
CA THR A 497 -26.95 -13.96 -0.40
C THR A 497 -26.00 -13.34 -1.43
N GLY A 498 -24.92 -14.01 -1.78
CA GLY A 498 -23.87 -13.45 -2.63
C GLY A 498 -23.07 -12.31 -1.99
N HIS A 499 -23.09 -12.21 -0.66
CA HIS A 499 -22.35 -11.27 0.15
C HIS A 499 -21.64 -12.01 1.29
N GLU A 500 -20.52 -11.47 1.74
CA GLU A 500 -19.85 -11.99 2.94
C GLU A 500 -20.70 -11.76 4.20
N PRO A 501 -20.55 -12.61 5.23
CA PRO A 501 -21.27 -12.47 6.48
C PRO A 501 -20.84 -11.24 7.28
N VAL A 502 -21.80 -10.64 7.99
CA VAL A 502 -21.60 -9.51 8.92
C VAL A 502 -21.86 -10.00 10.35
N GLY A 503 -20.92 -9.71 11.25
CA GLY A 503 -21.00 -9.97 12.69
C GLY A 503 -20.85 -8.71 13.54
N SER A 504 -20.60 -8.90 14.83
CA SER A 504 -20.45 -7.82 15.83
C SER A 504 -19.50 -8.26 16.95
N MET A 505 -19.24 -7.38 17.91
CA MET A 505 -18.23 -7.53 18.97
C MET A 505 -16.79 -7.55 18.42
N GLY A 506 -15.81 -7.87 19.26
CA GLY A 506 -14.38 -7.89 18.89
C GLY A 506 -13.85 -9.32 18.93
N THR A 507 -12.67 -9.53 18.37
CA THR A 507 -11.95 -10.81 18.42
C THR A 507 -11.37 -11.02 19.80
N ASP A 508 -11.85 -12.03 20.52
CA ASP A 508 -11.42 -12.34 21.87
C ASP A 508 -10.93 -13.80 22.05
N GLU A 509 -10.77 -14.51 20.93
CA GLU A 509 -10.01 -15.76 20.88
C GLU A 509 -8.48 -15.54 20.93
N PRO A 510 -7.68 -16.57 21.24
CA PRO A 510 -6.22 -16.51 21.13
C PRO A 510 -5.74 -16.22 19.70
N LEU A 511 -4.59 -15.55 19.59
CA LEU A 511 -3.83 -15.54 18.35
C LEU A 511 -3.50 -16.99 17.92
N ALA A 512 -3.42 -17.26 16.62
CA ALA A 512 -3.18 -18.61 16.07
C ALA A 512 -1.98 -19.32 16.74
N VAL A 513 -0.87 -18.61 16.94
CA VAL A 513 0.35 -19.14 17.60
C VAL A 513 0.15 -19.50 19.08
N LEU A 514 -0.89 -18.98 19.73
CA LEU A 514 -1.26 -19.25 21.12
C LEU A 514 -2.44 -20.25 21.23
N SER A 515 -3.03 -20.67 20.11
CA SER A 515 -4.13 -21.63 20.11
C SER A 515 -3.65 -23.02 20.54
N GLU A 516 -4.54 -23.77 21.19
CA GLU A 516 -4.34 -25.18 21.54
C GLU A 516 -4.83 -26.13 20.43
N HIS A 517 -5.47 -25.61 19.38
CA HIS A 517 -6.03 -26.36 18.26
C HIS A 517 -5.21 -26.19 16.98
N PRO A 518 -5.14 -27.21 16.10
CA PRO A 518 -4.40 -27.10 14.84
C PRO A 518 -4.92 -25.97 13.94
N GLN A 519 -4.07 -25.01 13.62
CA GLN A 519 -4.47 -23.85 12.82
C GLN A 519 -4.24 -24.08 11.32
N LEU A 520 -4.99 -23.34 10.50
CA LEU A 520 -4.62 -23.14 9.10
C LEU A 520 -3.61 -22.01 8.98
N LEU A 521 -2.71 -22.12 8.00
CA LEU A 521 -1.64 -21.15 7.80
C LEU A 521 -2.16 -19.72 7.56
N TYR A 522 -3.37 -19.57 6.99
CA TYR A 522 -4.03 -18.28 6.76
C TYR A 522 -4.21 -17.43 8.03
N TRP A 523 -4.46 -18.06 9.19
CA TRP A 523 -4.74 -17.36 10.44
C TRP A 523 -3.56 -16.57 11.01
N TYR A 524 -2.34 -16.94 10.59
CA TYR A 524 -1.10 -16.25 10.96
C TYR A 524 -0.90 -14.94 10.19
N PHE A 525 -1.63 -14.73 9.08
CA PHE A 525 -1.53 -13.52 8.27
C PHE A 525 -2.67 -12.56 8.60
N LYS A 526 -2.35 -11.29 8.82
CA LYS A 526 -3.30 -10.20 9.06
C LYS A 526 -3.24 -9.21 7.89
N GLN A 527 -4.40 -8.78 7.42
CA GLN A 527 -4.52 -7.82 6.33
C GLN A 527 -3.90 -6.50 6.76
N MET A 528 -3.02 -5.93 5.94
CA MET A 528 -2.60 -4.53 6.12
C MET A 528 -3.62 -3.59 5.50
N PHE A 529 -3.66 -2.35 5.96
CA PHE A 529 -4.61 -1.35 5.50
C PHE A 529 -3.96 0.03 5.44
N ALA A 530 -4.58 0.95 4.71
CA ALA A 530 -4.09 2.30 4.60
C ALA A 530 -4.60 3.14 5.77
N GLN A 531 -3.71 3.95 6.37
CA GLN A 531 -4.07 4.94 7.37
C GLN A 531 -3.20 6.19 7.23
N VAL A 532 -3.87 7.34 7.04
CA VAL A 532 -3.29 8.69 6.89
C VAL A 532 -2.47 8.90 5.62
N THR A 533 -1.45 8.07 5.35
CA THR A 533 -0.47 8.32 4.27
C THR A 533 -1.11 8.21 2.88
N ASN A 534 -2.04 7.27 2.72
CA ASN A 534 -2.93 7.16 1.58
C ASN A 534 -4.35 6.77 2.03
N PRO A 535 -5.39 6.99 1.21
CA PRO A 535 -6.76 6.62 1.54
C PRO A 535 -7.11 5.20 1.07
N ALA A 536 -8.06 4.58 1.77
CA ALA A 536 -8.81 3.44 1.27
C ALA A 536 -9.78 3.87 0.14
N ILE A 537 -10.28 2.91 -0.64
CA ILE A 537 -11.26 3.12 -1.72
C ILE A 537 -12.64 2.61 -1.30
N ASP A 538 -13.72 3.23 -1.78
CA ASP A 538 -15.07 2.70 -1.62
C ASP A 538 -15.37 1.63 -2.67
N SER A 539 -15.15 0.35 -2.33
CA SER A 539 -15.37 -0.78 -3.25
C SER A 539 -16.82 -0.99 -3.70
N ILE A 540 -17.78 -0.26 -3.12
CA ILE A 540 -19.20 -0.33 -3.49
C ILE A 540 -19.56 0.83 -4.43
N ARG A 541 -19.26 2.07 -4.02
CA ARG A 541 -19.64 3.29 -4.74
C ARG A 541 -18.68 3.63 -5.87
N GLU A 542 -17.41 3.26 -5.71
CA GLU A 542 -16.34 3.52 -6.67
C GLU A 542 -15.92 2.22 -7.40
N GLU A 543 -16.75 1.17 -7.39
CA GLU A 543 -16.48 -0.13 -8.04
C GLU A 543 -16.05 0.01 -9.52
N LEU A 544 -16.50 1.07 -10.20
CA LEU A 544 -16.16 1.36 -11.60
C LEU A 544 -14.65 1.52 -11.85
N VAL A 545 -13.90 2.02 -10.86
CA VAL A 545 -12.44 2.15 -10.98
C VAL A 545 -11.73 0.84 -10.67
N MET A 546 -12.37 -0.10 -9.95
CA MET A 546 -11.72 -1.32 -9.51
C MET A 546 -11.81 -2.47 -10.54
N SER A 547 -10.90 -3.44 -10.45
CA SER A 547 -10.91 -4.60 -11.36
C SER A 547 -10.23 -5.84 -10.78
N LEU A 548 -10.93 -6.98 -10.84
CA LEU A 548 -10.40 -8.31 -10.57
C LEU A 548 -9.82 -9.00 -11.83
N MET A 549 -9.81 -8.30 -12.96
CA MET A 549 -9.32 -8.86 -14.22
C MET A 549 -7.81 -9.10 -14.14
N THR A 550 -7.37 -10.26 -14.61
CA THR A 550 -5.95 -10.62 -14.69
C THR A 550 -5.64 -11.42 -15.96
N PHE A 551 -4.36 -11.65 -16.21
CA PHE A 551 -3.87 -12.36 -17.40
C PHE A 551 -2.95 -13.52 -17.03
N ILE A 552 -2.90 -14.50 -17.94
CA ILE A 552 -1.92 -15.59 -17.96
C ILE A 552 -1.16 -15.55 -19.29
N GLY A 553 0.17 -15.72 -19.22
CA GLY A 553 1.07 -15.77 -20.37
C GLY A 553 1.80 -14.47 -20.69
N ASN A 554 1.88 -13.53 -19.73
CA ASN A 554 2.43 -12.21 -19.97
C ASN A 554 3.85 -12.26 -20.55
N SER A 555 4.13 -11.39 -21.51
CA SER A 555 5.49 -11.26 -22.04
C SER A 555 6.41 -10.63 -20.99
N PRO A 556 7.61 -11.18 -20.80
CA PRO A 556 8.55 -10.62 -19.84
C PRO A 556 9.26 -9.36 -20.36
N ASN A 557 9.36 -9.16 -21.69
CA ASN A 557 9.98 -7.96 -22.24
C ASN A 557 8.96 -6.82 -22.33
N ILE A 558 9.18 -5.77 -21.55
CA ILE A 558 8.34 -4.58 -21.52
C ILE A 558 8.85 -3.45 -22.42
N LEU A 559 9.96 -3.59 -23.15
CA LEU A 559 10.52 -2.49 -23.95
C LEU A 559 10.10 -2.52 -25.43
N GLU A 560 9.56 -3.66 -25.89
CA GLU A 560 9.10 -3.85 -27.27
C GLU A 560 7.57 -3.80 -27.38
N GLU A 561 7.09 -3.59 -28.61
CA GLU A 561 5.67 -3.56 -28.97
C GLU A 561 5.41 -4.51 -30.15
N THR A 562 4.96 -5.73 -29.87
CA THR A 562 4.64 -6.76 -30.87
C THR A 562 3.20 -7.28 -30.71
N PRO A 563 2.55 -7.77 -31.79
CA PRO A 563 1.24 -8.41 -31.71
C PRO A 563 1.21 -9.62 -30.76
N GLN A 564 2.30 -10.39 -30.72
CA GLN A 564 2.42 -11.63 -29.94
C GLN A 564 2.32 -11.38 -28.43
N GLN A 565 2.66 -10.19 -27.96
CA GLN A 565 2.49 -9.80 -26.55
C GLN A 565 1.01 -9.78 -26.10
N ALA A 566 0.06 -9.72 -27.04
CA ALA A 566 -1.37 -9.84 -26.74
C ALA A 566 -1.89 -11.29 -26.70
N ARG A 567 -1.02 -12.29 -26.90
CA ARG A 567 -1.37 -13.72 -26.87
C ARG A 567 -1.53 -14.24 -25.44
N LEU A 568 -2.58 -13.78 -24.79
CA LEU A 568 -2.85 -13.99 -23.37
C LEU A 568 -4.22 -14.62 -23.15
N VAL A 569 -4.34 -15.44 -22.09
CA VAL A 569 -5.65 -15.82 -21.53
C VAL A 569 -6.09 -14.72 -20.55
N LYS A 570 -7.23 -14.11 -20.82
CA LYS A 570 -7.83 -13.08 -19.97
C LYS A 570 -8.82 -13.70 -18.99
N LEU A 571 -8.59 -13.50 -17.70
CA LEU A 571 -9.51 -13.90 -16.62
C LEU A 571 -10.35 -12.69 -16.22
N ARG A 572 -11.68 -12.85 -16.10
CA ARG A 572 -12.57 -11.79 -15.62
C ARG A 572 -12.41 -11.55 -14.12
N HIS A 573 -12.22 -12.63 -13.38
CA HIS A 573 -11.94 -12.68 -11.95
C HIS A 573 -11.08 -13.92 -11.64
N PRO A 574 -10.43 -14.00 -10.47
CA PRO A 574 -9.50 -15.08 -10.14
C PRO A 574 -10.18 -16.37 -9.67
N VAL A 575 -11.47 -16.34 -9.32
CA VAL A 575 -12.19 -17.54 -8.84
C VAL A 575 -12.60 -18.40 -10.03
N LEU A 576 -12.12 -19.63 -10.12
CA LEU A 576 -12.47 -20.56 -11.21
C LEU A 576 -13.44 -21.61 -10.70
N SER A 577 -14.51 -21.87 -11.47
CA SER A 577 -15.31 -23.09 -11.25
C SER A 577 -14.51 -24.34 -11.66
N ASN A 578 -14.99 -25.52 -11.24
CA ASN A 578 -14.36 -26.79 -11.64
C ASN A 578 -14.34 -26.95 -13.17
N GLU A 579 -15.38 -26.47 -13.84
CA GLU A 579 -15.49 -26.50 -15.29
C GLU A 579 -14.52 -25.50 -15.97
N ASP A 580 -14.39 -24.28 -15.42
CA ASP A 580 -13.42 -23.31 -15.91
C ASP A 580 -11.98 -23.84 -15.80
N LEU A 581 -11.64 -24.50 -14.70
CA LEU A 581 -10.34 -25.15 -14.55
C LEU A 581 -10.16 -26.31 -15.55
N ALA A 582 -11.18 -27.15 -15.75
CA ALA A 582 -11.13 -28.23 -16.73
C ALA A 582 -10.92 -27.71 -18.17
N ARG A 583 -11.57 -26.58 -18.52
CA ARG A 583 -11.36 -25.91 -19.81
C ARG A 583 -9.93 -25.41 -19.98
N LEU A 584 -9.31 -24.86 -18.93
CA LEU A 584 -7.90 -24.46 -18.95
C LEU A 584 -6.96 -25.65 -19.05
N ARG A 585 -7.28 -26.77 -18.40
CA ARG A 585 -6.50 -28.03 -18.50
C ARG A 585 -6.50 -28.60 -19.92
N ASN A 586 -7.65 -28.52 -20.59
CA ASN A 586 -7.84 -29.05 -21.95
C ASN A 586 -7.50 -28.02 -23.04
N LEU A 587 -6.83 -26.92 -22.68
CA LEU A 587 -6.44 -25.89 -23.64
C LEU A 587 -5.23 -26.38 -24.46
N HIS A 588 -5.49 -26.89 -25.66
CA HIS A 588 -4.46 -27.37 -26.59
C HIS A 588 -4.05 -26.29 -27.59
N ILE A 589 -3.43 -25.22 -27.09
CA ILE A 589 -2.88 -24.14 -27.93
C ILE A 589 -1.36 -24.29 -27.97
N ALA A 590 -0.77 -24.22 -29.18
CA ALA A 590 0.68 -24.30 -29.36
C ALA A 590 1.41 -23.29 -28.45
N ASP A 591 2.42 -23.74 -27.70
CA ASP A 591 3.18 -22.95 -26.72
C ASP A 591 2.38 -22.40 -25.53
N PHE A 592 1.16 -22.91 -25.31
CA PHE A 592 0.27 -22.52 -24.21
C PHE A 592 -0.48 -23.73 -23.67
N THR A 593 0.26 -24.60 -22.97
CA THR A 593 -0.26 -25.82 -22.35
C THR A 593 -0.27 -25.71 -20.83
N SER A 594 -1.05 -26.58 -20.18
CA SER A 594 -1.09 -26.73 -18.73
C SER A 594 -0.41 -28.00 -18.23
N VAL A 595 0.07 -27.99 -17.00
CA VAL A 595 0.43 -29.21 -16.25
C VAL A 595 -0.11 -29.11 -14.83
N THR A 596 -0.53 -30.25 -14.25
CA THR A 596 -0.93 -30.33 -12.84
C THR A 596 0.23 -30.89 -12.03
N LEU A 597 0.59 -30.19 -10.95
CA LEU A 597 1.63 -30.57 -10.00
C LEU A 597 0.96 -30.87 -8.65
N PRO A 598 1.04 -32.11 -8.15
CA PRO A 598 0.46 -32.47 -6.87
C PRO A 598 1.21 -31.78 -5.72
N ILE A 599 0.49 -31.29 -4.72
CA ILE A 599 1.05 -30.61 -3.54
C ILE A 599 0.88 -31.45 -2.27
N GLY A 600 1.43 -32.66 -2.27
CA GLY A 600 1.46 -33.56 -1.11
C GLY A 600 2.87 -33.76 -0.54
N PHE A 601 2.96 -34.11 0.74
CA PHE A 601 4.18 -34.56 1.40
C PHE A 601 3.91 -35.86 2.17
N PRO A 602 4.93 -36.69 2.46
CA PRO A 602 4.73 -37.97 3.14
C PRO A 602 3.95 -37.85 4.45
N ALA A 603 2.84 -38.59 4.58
CA ALA A 603 2.02 -38.58 5.79
C ALA A 603 2.82 -39.06 7.01
N GLY A 604 2.71 -38.34 8.12
CA GLY A 604 3.52 -38.55 9.32
C GLY A 604 4.94 -37.98 9.25
N GLY A 605 5.36 -37.39 8.12
CA GLY A 605 6.64 -36.71 7.97
C GLY A 605 6.73 -35.38 8.74
N GLY A 606 7.94 -34.97 9.12
CA GLY A 606 8.20 -33.71 9.84
C GLY A 606 8.48 -32.54 8.90
N GLY A 607 9.07 -31.47 9.44
CA GLY A 607 9.39 -30.27 8.68
C GLY A 607 10.41 -30.50 7.57
N LYS A 608 11.31 -31.48 7.73
CA LYS A 608 12.29 -31.85 6.69
C LYS A 608 11.65 -32.51 5.48
N GLU A 609 10.69 -33.40 5.70
CA GLU A 609 9.93 -34.04 4.61
C GLU A 609 9.06 -33.02 3.88
N LEU A 610 8.45 -32.08 4.62
CA LEU A 610 7.72 -30.95 4.05
C LEU A 610 8.64 -30.04 3.22
N GLU A 611 9.83 -29.72 3.74
CA GLU A 611 10.84 -28.93 3.03
C GLU A 611 11.27 -29.60 1.73
N ALA A 612 11.59 -30.89 1.77
CA ALA A 612 11.99 -31.67 0.59
C ALA A 612 10.88 -31.70 -0.46
N ALA A 613 9.62 -31.86 -0.05
CA ALA A 613 8.47 -31.83 -0.95
C ALA A 613 8.30 -30.44 -1.61
N LEU A 614 8.52 -29.35 -0.87
CA LEU A 614 8.49 -27.98 -1.41
C LEU A 614 9.63 -27.74 -2.42
N ASP A 615 10.84 -28.21 -2.13
CA ASP A 615 11.98 -28.08 -3.03
C ASP A 615 11.75 -28.89 -4.33
N GLN A 616 11.23 -30.10 -4.21
CA GLN A 616 10.84 -30.93 -5.36
C GLN A 616 9.75 -30.26 -6.19
N LEU A 617 8.72 -29.69 -5.55
CA LEU A 617 7.65 -28.96 -6.23
C LEU A 617 8.21 -27.75 -7.00
N CYS A 618 9.15 -27.00 -6.41
CA CYS A 618 9.81 -25.87 -7.05
C CYS A 618 10.60 -26.31 -8.30
N GLN A 619 11.34 -27.41 -8.21
CA GLN A 619 12.10 -27.97 -9.34
C GLN A 619 11.18 -28.46 -10.46
N GLN A 620 10.07 -29.15 -10.13
CA GLN A 620 9.08 -29.59 -11.11
C GLN A 620 8.41 -28.41 -11.81
N ALA A 621 8.06 -27.36 -11.06
CA ALA A 621 7.48 -26.14 -11.61
C ALA A 621 8.46 -25.42 -12.55
N GLU A 622 9.74 -25.34 -12.20
CA GLU A 622 10.78 -24.79 -13.07
C GLU A 622 10.93 -25.62 -14.36
N ALA A 623 11.04 -26.94 -14.24
CA ALA A 623 11.18 -27.84 -15.37
C ALA A 623 9.98 -27.71 -16.33
N ALA A 624 8.77 -27.67 -15.79
CA ALA A 624 7.54 -27.46 -16.56
C ALA A 624 7.53 -26.10 -17.28
N ALA A 625 7.89 -25.03 -16.58
CA ALA A 625 7.97 -23.69 -17.18
C ALA A 625 9.00 -23.64 -18.33
N ARG A 626 10.16 -24.28 -18.16
CA ARG A 626 11.19 -24.38 -19.22
C ARG A 626 10.77 -25.27 -20.39
N ALA A 627 9.96 -26.30 -20.14
CA ALA A 627 9.36 -27.14 -21.17
C ALA A 627 8.23 -26.43 -21.96
N GLY A 628 7.89 -25.18 -21.63
CA GLY A 628 6.93 -24.36 -22.36
C GLY A 628 5.50 -24.40 -21.80
N HIS A 629 5.26 -25.05 -20.65
CA HIS A 629 3.97 -24.98 -19.97
C HIS A 629 3.73 -23.58 -19.41
N ARG A 630 2.63 -22.94 -19.82
CA ARG A 630 2.26 -21.56 -19.41
C ARG A 630 1.26 -21.54 -18.27
N ILE A 631 0.61 -22.66 -17.98
CA ILE A 631 -0.30 -22.82 -16.84
C ILE A 631 0.25 -23.94 -15.96
N LEU A 632 0.58 -23.62 -14.70
CA LEU A 632 0.90 -24.64 -13.69
C LEU A 632 -0.25 -24.68 -12.69
N VAL A 633 -0.88 -25.84 -12.57
CA VAL A 633 -1.96 -26.09 -11.59
C VAL A 633 -1.35 -26.79 -10.39
N LEU A 634 -1.22 -26.10 -9.27
CA LEU A 634 -0.83 -26.69 -7.99
C LEU A 634 -2.10 -27.30 -7.37
N SER A 635 -2.12 -28.60 -7.11
CA SER A 635 -3.34 -29.31 -6.69
C SER A 635 -3.15 -30.23 -5.49
N ASP A 636 -3.98 -30.05 -4.46
CA ASP A 636 -4.11 -30.99 -3.32
C ASP A 636 -5.24 -32.01 -3.53
N ARG A 637 -5.85 -32.01 -4.73
CA ARG A 637 -6.93 -32.91 -5.09
C ARG A 637 -6.39 -34.29 -5.44
N ASP A 638 -7.10 -35.33 -4.98
CA ASP A 638 -6.83 -36.74 -5.29
C ASP A 638 -5.38 -37.18 -4.97
N LEU A 639 -4.82 -36.65 -3.86
CA LEU A 639 -3.52 -37.10 -3.35
C LEU A 639 -3.58 -38.58 -2.93
N PRO A 640 -2.47 -39.33 -3.07
CA PRO A 640 -2.38 -40.70 -2.55
C PRO A 640 -2.61 -40.75 -1.05
N ASP A 641 -3.16 -41.86 -0.56
CA ASP A 641 -3.45 -42.03 0.87
C ASP A 641 -2.20 -41.85 1.73
N GLU A 642 -0.99 -42.18 1.25
CA GLU A 642 0.26 -42.01 2.00
C GLU A 642 0.79 -40.56 2.03
N GLN A 643 0.02 -39.58 1.53
CA GLN A 643 0.41 -38.18 1.49
C GLN A 643 -0.55 -37.27 2.26
N ALA A 644 0.00 -36.40 3.09
CA ALA A 644 -0.71 -35.26 3.66
C ALA A 644 -0.60 -34.05 2.70
N PRO A 645 -1.64 -33.20 2.61
CA PRO A 645 -1.58 -32.01 1.77
C PRO A 645 -0.59 -30.99 2.34
N ILE A 646 0.27 -30.45 1.47
CA ILE A 646 1.06 -29.25 1.77
C ILE A 646 0.07 -28.08 1.90
N PRO A 647 0.18 -27.21 2.93
CA PRO A 647 -0.66 -26.02 3.02
C PRO A 647 -0.59 -25.20 1.73
N ALA A 648 -1.73 -24.93 1.11
CA ALA A 648 -1.78 -24.40 -0.26
C ALA A 648 -1.09 -23.03 -0.38
N LEU A 649 -1.18 -22.21 0.67
CA LEU A 649 -0.48 -20.93 0.78
C LEU A 649 1.05 -21.07 0.74
N LEU A 650 1.59 -22.07 1.44
CA LEU A 650 3.03 -22.34 1.47
C LEU A 650 3.51 -22.84 0.11
N ALA A 651 2.78 -23.77 -0.51
CA ALA A 651 3.09 -24.30 -1.84
C ALA A 651 3.12 -23.20 -2.91
N VAL A 652 2.08 -22.36 -2.99
CA VAL A 652 2.03 -21.30 -4.01
C VAL A 652 3.11 -20.25 -3.81
N SER A 653 3.40 -19.86 -2.56
CA SER A 653 4.43 -18.87 -2.29
C SER A 653 5.82 -19.41 -2.61
N ALA A 654 6.13 -20.66 -2.23
CA ALA A 654 7.40 -21.30 -2.55
C ALA A 654 7.67 -21.33 -4.06
N VAL A 655 6.70 -21.83 -4.84
CA VAL A 655 6.81 -21.91 -6.31
C VAL A 655 6.89 -20.51 -6.93
N ASN A 656 6.07 -19.57 -6.48
CA ASN A 656 6.08 -18.20 -6.98
C ASN A 656 7.46 -17.55 -6.82
N GLN A 657 8.04 -17.62 -5.61
CA GLN A 657 9.35 -17.03 -5.32
C GLN A 657 10.47 -17.72 -6.10
N HIS A 658 10.41 -19.06 -6.22
CA HIS A 658 11.37 -19.80 -7.03
C HIS A 658 11.35 -19.35 -8.49
N LEU A 659 10.16 -19.27 -9.10
CA LEU A 659 10.02 -18.83 -10.50
C LEU A 659 10.43 -17.36 -10.71
N ILE A 660 10.26 -16.48 -9.70
CA ILE A 660 10.76 -15.09 -9.76
C ILE A 660 12.29 -15.11 -9.79
N ARG A 661 12.94 -15.85 -8.88
CA ARG A 661 14.42 -15.97 -8.85
C ARG A 661 15.00 -16.55 -10.13
N GLN A 662 14.26 -17.43 -10.81
CA GLN A 662 14.68 -17.98 -12.10
C GLN A 662 14.35 -17.09 -13.31
N GLY A 663 13.59 -16.00 -13.14
CA GLY A 663 13.13 -15.14 -14.23
C GLY A 663 12.07 -15.79 -15.13
N LEU A 664 11.33 -16.78 -14.61
CA LEU A 664 10.31 -17.51 -15.37
C LEU A 664 8.88 -17.07 -15.04
N ARG A 665 8.69 -16.45 -13.85
CA ARG A 665 7.37 -16.17 -13.27
C ARG A 665 6.43 -15.38 -14.19
N THR A 666 6.90 -14.35 -14.88
CA THR A 666 6.05 -13.45 -15.68
C THR A 666 5.29 -14.21 -16.77
N SER A 667 5.91 -15.24 -17.33
CA SER A 667 5.38 -16.01 -18.44
C SER A 667 4.45 -17.17 -18.04
N VAL A 668 4.28 -17.42 -16.74
CA VAL A 668 3.55 -18.57 -16.20
C VAL A 668 2.36 -18.11 -15.35
N GLY A 669 1.20 -18.73 -15.53
CA GLY A 669 0.06 -18.62 -14.61
C GLY A 669 0.12 -19.71 -13.57
N LEU A 670 0.10 -19.34 -12.28
CA LEU A 670 -0.04 -20.29 -11.17
C LEU A 670 -1.51 -20.38 -10.79
N ILE A 671 -2.11 -21.55 -10.93
CA ILE A 671 -3.48 -21.81 -10.50
C ILE A 671 -3.42 -22.73 -9.29
N VAL A 672 -4.19 -22.43 -8.26
CA VAL A 672 -4.29 -23.28 -7.05
C VAL A 672 -5.64 -23.98 -7.06
N GLU A 673 -5.64 -25.30 -7.24
CA GLU A 673 -6.81 -26.16 -7.01
C GLU A 673 -6.70 -26.72 -5.60
N THR A 674 -7.55 -26.26 -4.68
CA THR A 674 -7.38 -26.58 -3.27
C THR A 674 -8.68 -26.92 -2.56
N GLY A 675 -8.62 -27.91 -1.66
CA GLY A 675 -9.66 -28.21 -0.70
C GLY A 675 -9.70 -27.22 0.47
N GLU A 676 -8.59 -26.53 0.77
CA GLU A 676 -8.40 -25.68 1.95
C GLU A 676 -9.12 -24.33 1.86
N ALA A 677 -9.12 -23.69 0.69
CA ALA A 677 -9.66 -22.35 0.51
C ALA A 677 -11.21 -22.33 0.50
N ARG A 678 -11.82 -21.51 1.36
CA ARG A 678 -13.29 -21.47 1.55
C ARG A 678 -13.87 -20.10 1.92
N GLU A 679 -13.01 -19.12 2.17
CA GLU A 679 -13.42 -17.77 2.57
C GLU A 679 -12.57 -16.70 1.87
N VAL A 680 -12.99 -15.45 2.01
CA VAL A 680 -12.39 -14.31 1.29
C VAL A 680 -10.91 -14.16 1.64
N MET A 681 -10.55 -14.29 2.92
CA MET A 681 -9.18 -14.13 3.40
C MET A 681 -8.24 -15.16 2.77
N HIS A 682 -8.66 -16.42 2.68
CA HIS A 682 -7.85 -17.50 2.07
C HIS A 682 -7.50 -17.16 0.61
N LEU A 683 -8.47 -16.67 -0.16
CA LEU A 683 -8.24 -16.25 -1.54
C LEU A 683 -7.33 -15.03 -1.62
N ALA A 684 -7.54 -14.04 -0.75
CA ALA A 684 -6.73 -12.83 -0.71
C ALA A 684 -5.26 -13.15 -0.45
N THR A 685 -4.96 -14.06 0.48
CA THR A 685 -3.59 -14.52 0.74
C THR A 685 -3.01 -15.30 -0.43
N LEU A 686 -3.73 -16.28 -1.00
CA LEU A 686 -3.25 -17.06 -2.14
C LEU A 686 -2.87 -16.16 -3.34
N LEU A 687 -3.72 -15.17 -3.64
CA LEU A 687 -3.47 -14.19 -4.70
C LEU A 687 -2.33 -13.24 -4.34
N GLY A 688 -2.31 -12.73 -3.10
CA GLY A 688 -1.27 -11.82 -2.60
C GLY A 688 0.14 -12.44 -2.61
N TYR A 689 0.24 -13.77 -2.48
CA TYR A 689 1.50 -14.52 -2.52
C TYR A 689 1.82 -15.18 -3.86
N GLY A 690 0.99 -14.97 -4.90
CA GLY A 690 1.38 -15.22 -6.28
C GLY A 690 0.45 -16.10 -7.11
N ALA A 691 -0.68 -16.58 -6.59
CA ALA A 691 -1.68 -17.24 -7.42
C ALA A 691 -2.22 -16.27 -8.49
N SER A 692 -2.38 -16.76 -9.72
CA SER A 692 -3.13 -16.07 -10.76
C SER A 692 -4.63 -16.31 -10.66
N ALA A 693 -5.01 -17.49 -10.18
CA ALA A 693 -6.40 -17.91 -10.00
C ALA A 693 -6.51 -19.03 -8.95
N VAL A 694 -7.69 -19.21 -8.37
CA VAL A 694 -7.97 -20.22 -7.34
C VAL A 694 -9.25 -20.97 -7.70
N ASN A 695 -9.20 -22.30 -7.62
CA ASN A 695 -10.35 -23.19 -7.71
C ASN A 695 -10.58 -23.85 -6.33
N PRO A 696 -11.51 -23.32 -5.51
CA PRO A 696 -11.83 -23.87 -4.19
C PRO A 696 -12.79 -25.07 -4.33
N TYR A 697 -12.32 -26.18 -4.89
CA TYR A 697 -13.19 -27.27 -5.34
C TYR A 697 -14.03 -27.88 -4.22
N LEU A 698 -13.46 -28.04 -3.01
CA LEU A 698 -14.15 -28.66 -1.88
C LEU A 698 -15.21 -27.73 -1.26
N ALA A 699 -14.98 -26.41 -1.32
CA ALA A 699 -15.99 -25.44 -0.90
C ALA A 699 -17.21 -25.49 -1.84
N PHE A 700 -17.00 -25.61 -3.16
CA PHE A 700 -18.10 -25.80 -4.11
C PHE A 700 -18.87 -27.09 -3.85
N GLU A 701 -18.15 -28.18 -3.58
CA GLU A 701 -18.77 -29.46 -3.23
C GLU A 701 -19.59 -29.37 -1.94
N THR A 702 -19.07 -28.67 -0.94
CA THR A 702 -19.74 -28.42 0.34
C THR A 702 -21.01 -27.57 0.17
N VAL A 703 -20.96 -26.52 -0.66
CA VAL A 703 -22.14 -25.69 -0.96
C VAL A 703 -23.22 -26.51 -1.68
N ALA A 704 -22.83 -27.37 -2.63
CA ALA A 704 -23.77 -28.25 -3.31
C ALA A 704 -24.44 -29.24 -2.33
N ASP A 705 -23.67 -29.79 -1.38
CA ASP A 705 -24.20 -30.64 -0.32
C ASP A 705 -25.15 -29.90 0.62
N LEU A 706 -24.88 -28.64 0.99
CA LEU A 706 -25.79 -27.80 1.79
C LEU A 706 -27.15 -27.60 1.11
N VAL A 707 -27.15 -27.43 -0.21
CA VAL A 707 -28.38 -27.33 -1.02
C VAL A 707 -29.12 -28.66 -1.02
N LEU A 708 -28.46 -29.77 -1.37
CA LEU A 708 -29.09 -31.09 -1.49
C LEU A 708 -29.63 -31.62 -0.15
N SER A 709 -28.97 -31.28 0.95
CA SER A 709 -29.39 -31.66 2.31
C SER A 709 -30.43 -30.72 2.92
N GLY A 710 -30.87 -29.67 2.21
CA GLY A 710 -31.84 -28.69 2.71
C GLY A 710 -31.34 -27.85 3.89
N ARG A 711 -30.01 -27.72 4.05
CA ARG A 711 -29.37 -26.97 5.14
C ARG A 711 -29.01 -25.53 4.76
N LEU A 712 -29.10 -25.17 3.49
CA LEU A 712 -28.92 -23.79 3.04
C LEU A 712 -30.10 -22.93 3.54
N SER A 713 -29.82 -21.74 4.05
CA SER A 713 -30.82 -20.83 4.62
C SER A 713 -31.87 -20.31 3.63
N LYS A 714 -31.59 -20.40 2.33
CA LYS A 714 -32.52 -20.06 1.25
C LYS A 714 -32.66 -21.22 0.28
N ASP A 715 -33.88 -21.38 -0.23
CA ASP A 715 -34.16 -22.37 -1.28
C ASP A 715 -33.64 -21.87 -2.64
N LEU A 716 -32.51 -22.42 -3.08
CA LEU A 716 -31.80 -22.05 -4.31
C LEU A 716 -31.32 -23.31 -5.03
N SER A 717 -31.18 -23.23 -6.36
CA SER A 717 -30.50 -24.28 -7.11
C SER A 717 -28.99 -24.30 -6.79
N ILE A 718 -28.34 -25.46 -6.99
CA ILE A 718 -26.89 -25.61 -6.80
C ILE A 718 -26.12 -24.55 -7.62
N THR A 719 -26.46 -24.38 -8.90
CA THR A 719 -25.82 -23.37 -9.76
C THR A 719 -25.96 -21.97 -9.19
N GLN A 720 -27.16 -21.57 -8.74
CA GLN A 720 -27.38 -20.23 -8.19
C GLN A 720 -26.60 -20.01 -6.90
N ALA A 721 -26.53 -21.03 -6.03
CA ALA A 721 -25.77 -20.99 -4.78
C ALA A 721 -24.25 -20.85 -5.04
N LEU A 722 -23.72 -21.57 -6.02
CA LEU A 722 -22.31 -21.47 -6.42
C LEU A 722 -21.97 -20.12 -7.05
N GLU A 723 -22.83 -19.58 -7.91
CA GLU A 723 -22.68 -18.24 -8.50
C GLU A 723 -22.69 -17.16 -7.42
N ASN A 724 -23.59 -17.27 -6.44
CA ASN A 724 -23.62 -16.37 -5.28
C ASN A 724 -22.33 -16.47 -4.47
N TYR A 725 -21.85 -17.68 -4.17
CA TYR A 725 -20.61 -17.87 -3.45
C TYR A 725 -19.40 -17.24 -4.17
N ILE A 726 -19.28 -17.43 -5.50
CA ILE A 726 -18.26 -16.78 -6.32
C ILE A 726 -18.39 -15.25 -6.27
N LYS A 727 -19.62 -14.73 -6.36
CA LYS A 727 -19.90 -13.30 -6.27
C LYS A 727 -19.51 -12.72 -4.91
N ALA A 728 -19.79 -13.43 -3.82
CA ALA A 728 -19.41 -13.04 -2.47
C ALA A 728 -17.88 -12.95 -2.33
N LEU A 729 -17.16 -13.97 -2.82
CA LEU A 729 -15.69 -13.96 -2.85
C LEU A 729 -15.14 -12.78 -3.67
N CYS A 730 -15.70 -12.52 -4.85
CA CYS A 730 -15.26 -11.40 -5.70
C CYS A 730 -15.48 -10.04 -5.01
N LYS A 731 -16.66 -9.83 -4.40
CA LYS A 731 -16.93 -8.60 -3.64
C LYS A 731 -16.02 -8.44 -2.43
N GLY A 732 -15.77 -9.52 -1.70
CA GLY A 732 -14.84 -9.52 -0.57
C GLY A 732 -13.40 -9.22 -1.00
N LEU A 733 -12.94 -9.75 -2.14
CA LEU A 733 -11.61 -9.44 -2.69
C LEU A 733 -11.48 -7.95 -3.04
N LEU A 734 -12.48 -7.36 -3.69
CA LEU A 734 -12.50 -5.93 -3.98
C LEU A 734 -12.41 -5.11 -2.69
N LYS A 735 -13.10 -5.53 -1.63
CA LYS A 735 -13.04 -4.88 -0.33
C LYS A 735 -11.67 -4.99 0.33
N ILE A 736 -11.05 -6.17 0.39
CA ILE A 736 -9.71 -6.34 0.98
C ILE A 736 -8.68 -5.49 0.23
N MET A 737 -8.73 -5.49 -1.10
CA MET A 737 -7.85 -4.63 -1.90
C MET A 737 -8.08 -3.14 -1.62
N SER A 738 -9.34 -2.74 -1.44
CA SER A 738 -9.71 -1.34 -1.20
C SER A 738 -9.24 -0.82 0.17
N LYS A 739 -9.03 -1.71 1.16
CA LYS A 739 -8.49 -1.32 2.49
C LYS A 739 -7.12 -0.64 2.40
N MET A 740 -6.28 -1.05 1.45
CA MET A 740 -4.98 -0.43 1.17
C MET A 740 -5.06 0.64 0.07
N GLY A 741 -6.25 0.88 -0.50
CA GLY A 741 -6.46 1.78 -1.64
C GLY A 741 -6.01 1.18 -2.98
N ILE A 742 -5.92 -0.14 -3.11
CA ILE A 742 -5.48 -0.81 -4.33
C ILE A 742 -6.69 -1.08 -5.22
N SER A 743 -6.65 -0.61 -6.47
CA SER A 743 -7.78 -0.71 -7.39
C SER A 743 -7.77 -1.97 -8.25
N THR A 744 -6.61 -2.58 -8.51
CA THR A 744 -6.49 -3.70 -9.46
C THR A 744 -5.83 -4.93 -8.89
N LEU A 745 -6.39 -6.10 -9.20
CA LEU A 745 -5.84 -7.38 -8.76
C LEU A 745 -4.43 -7.62 -9.33
N ARG A 746 -4.13 -7.06 -10.49
CA ARG A 746 -2.82 -7.18 -11.14
C ARG A 746 -1.70 -6.56 -10.29
N SER A 747 -1.98 -5.44 -9.62
CA SER A 747 -1.04 -4.79 -8.71
C SER A 747 -1.08 -5.41 -7.31
N TYR A 748 -2.22 -5.97 -6.87
CA TYR A 748 -2.34 -6.66 -5.59
C TYR A 748 -1.60 -8.02 -5.58
N ARG A 749 -1.61 -8.74 -6.71
CA ARG A 749 -0.97 -10.05 -6.85
C ARG A 749 0.54 -9.92 -6.66
N GLY A 750 1.09 -10.64 -5.68
CA GLY A 750 2.51 -10.58 -5.35
C GLY A 750 2.93 -9.35 -4.55
N ALA A 751 1.99 -8.48 -4.15
CA ALA A 751 2.27 -7.31 -3.31
C ALA A 751 2.45 -7.66 -1.84
N GLN A 752 1.98 -8.83 -1.38
CA GLN A 752 2.12 -9.31 0.01
C GLN A 752 1.67 -8.26 1.03
N VAL A 753 0.42 -7.80 0.90
CA VAL A 753 -0.19 -6.75 1.74
C VAL A 753 -0.69 -7.36 3.07
N PHE A 754 0.21 -8.05 3.76
CA PHE A 754 -0.07 -8.80 4.97
C PHE A 754 1.08 -8.66 5.98
N GLU A 755 0.74 -8.75 7.26
CA GLU A 755 1.67 -8.96 8.37
C GLU A 755 1.52 -10.39 8.89
N ALA A 756 2.64 -11.08 9.13
CA ALA A 756 2.65 -12.37 9.80
C ALA A 756 2.85 -12.19 11.31
N ILE A 757 2.07 -12.94 12.12
CA ILE A 757 2.21 -12.95 13.57
C ILE A 757 2.34 -14.41 14.02
N GLY A 758 3.50 -14.75 14.59
CA GLY A 758 3.80 -16.08 15.11
C GLY A 758 4.50 -17.02 14.13
N LEU A 759 5.11 -16.49 13.05
CA LEU A 759 5.93 -17.26 12.11
C LEU A 759 7.40 -16.87 12.27
N ASN A 760 8.31 -17.84 12.34
CA ASN A 760 9.74 -17.55 12.49
C ASN A 760 10.37 -16.96 11.22
N SER A 761 11.52 -16.31 11.41
CA SER A 761 12.20 -15.59 10.33
C SER A 761 12.76 -16.53 9.24
N ASP A 762 13.16 -17.76 9.57
CA ASP A 762 13.65 -18.74 8.59
C ASP A 762 12.57 -19.12 7.56
N LEU A 763 11.34 -19.37 8.03
CA LEU A 763 10.17 -19.64 7.19
C LEU A 763 9.84 -18.43 6.32
N ILE A 764 9.78 -17.23 6.91
CA ILE A 764 9.43 -16.00 6.21
C ILE A 764 10.46 -15.66 5.13
N ASN A 765 11.75 -15.68 5.47
CA ASN A 765 12.82 -15.32 4.53
C ASN A 765 12.88 -16.27 3.33
N ARG A 766 12.60 -17.57 3.54
CA ARG A 766 12.64 -18.56 2.46
C ARG A 766 11.39 -18.54 1.58
N TYR A 767 10.21 -18.53 2.20
CA TYR A 767 8.95 -18.77 1.50
C TYR A 767 8.07 -17.53 1.33
N PHE A 768 8.18 -16.53 2.20
CA PHE A 768 7.36 -15.31 2.19
C PHE A 768 8.21 -14.02 2.24
N PRO A 769 9.32 -13.92 1.48
CA PRO A 769 10.31 -12.86 1.64
C PRO A 769 9.66 -11.49 1.48
N GLY A 770 9.97 -10.58 2.40
CA GLY A 770 9.40 -9.22 2.47
C GLY A 770 8.18 -9.10 3.38
N THR A 771 7.57 -10.19 3.84
CA THR A 771 6.46 -10.14 4.80
C THR A 771 6.99 -9.78 6.20
N PRO A 772 6.44 -8.77 6.89
CA PRO A 772 6.83 -8.47 8.26
C PRO A 772 6.43 -9.60 9.21
N SER A 773 7.34 -10.03 10.09
CA SER A 773 7.04 -10.99 11.18
C SER A 773 7.81 -10.61 12.44
N ARG A 774 7.26 -9.67 13.21
CA ARG A 774 7.94 -9.08 14.38
C ARG A 774 7.83 -9.93 15.64
N ILE A 775 6.83 -10.82 15.66
CA ILE A 775 6.61 -11.80 16.72
C ILE A 775 6.83 -13.15 16.06
N GLU A 776 7.99 -13.73 16.32
CA GLU A 776 8.34 -15.05 15.81
C GLU A 776 7.56 -16.16 16.51
N GLY A 777 7.58 -17.35 15.92
CA GLY A 777 6.89 -18.51 16.47
C GLY A 777 7.20 -19.77 15.70
N ILE A 778 6.19 -20.33 15.06
CA ILE A 778 6.25 -21.66 14.44
C ILE A 778 7.14 -21.68 13.18
N GLY A 779 7.70 -22.86 12.88
CA GLY A 779 8.43 -23.16 11.64
C GLY A 779 7.80 -24.32 10.87
N LEU A 780 8.57 -24.93 9.95
CA LEU A 780 8.08 -26.05 9.13
C LEU A 780 7.68 -27.28 9.95
N ASP A 781 8.36 -27.55 11.08
CA ASP A 781 8.07 -28.72 11.91
C ASP A 781 6.67 -28.64 12.56
N GLU A 782 6.30 -27.48 13.09
CA GLU A 782 4.96 -27.22 13.62
C GLU A 782 3.91 -27.29 12.51
N ILE A 783 4.17 -26.69 11.35
CA ILE A 783 3.23 -26.70 10.21
C ILE A 783 2.97 -28.14 9.74
N ALA A 784 4.03 -28.94 9.61
CA ALA A 784 3.91 -30.36 9.26
C ALA A 784 3.10 -31.14 10.32
N ARG A 785 3.33 -30.84 11.61
CA ARG A 785 2.58 -31.46 12.72
C ARG A 785 1.09 -31.13 12.67
N GLU A 786 0.73 -29.88 12.43
CA GLU A 786 -0.68 -29.46 12.31
C GLU A 786 -1.37 -30.10 11.09
N ALA A 787 -0.67 -30.17 9.94
CA ALA A 787 -1.17 -30.86 8.75
C ALA A 787 -1.39 -32.35 9.02
N ASN A 788 -0.43 -33.02 9.67
CA ASN A 788 -0.55 -34.43 10.03
C ASN A 788 -1.64 -34.70 11.08
N ALA A 789 -1.89 -33.77 12.00
CA ALA A 789 -2.98 -33.88 12.96
C ALA A 789 -4.35 -33.90 12.26
N ARG A 790 -4.56 -33.03 11.26
CA ARG A 790 -5.78 -33.05 10.43
C ARG A 790 -5.87 -34.30 9.57
N TYR A 791 -4.74 -34.72 8.98
CA TYR A 791 -4.67 -35.96 8.22
C TYR A 791 -5.08 -37.18 9.07
N ALA A 792 -4.53 -37.31 10.29
CA ALA A 792 -4.88 -38.40 11.20
C ALA A 792 -6.36 -38.37 11.62
N ALA A 793 -6.92 -37.19 11.85
CA ALA A 793 -8.34 -37.03 12.18
C ALA A 793 -9.27 -37.42 11.02
N ALA A 794 -8.85 -37.17 9.77
CA ALA A 794 -9.60 -37.55 8.57
C ALA A 794 -9.57 -39.07 8.30
N HIS A 795 -8.47 -39.74 8.63
CA HIS A 795 -8.26 -41.18 8.41
C HIS A 795 -8.59 -42.06 9.64
N ALA A 796 -9.17 -41.48 10.68
CA ALA A 796 -9.61 -42.23 11.85
C ALA A 796 -10.70 -43.27 11.48
N PRO A 797 -10.72 -44.46 12.12
CA PRO A 797 -11.69 -45.50 11.80
C PRO A 797 -13.14 -45.00 11.93
N PRO A 798 -14.05 -45.43 11.04
CA PRO A 798 -15.43 -44.95 11.06
C PRO A 798 -16.15 -45.36 12.36
N GLY A 799 -16.79 -44.38 13.01
CA GLY A 799 -17.62 -44.51 14.21
C GLY A 799 -18.68 -43.41 14.24
N LEU A 800 -19.61 -43.38 15.21
CA LEU A 800 -20.68 -42.35 15.23
C LEU A 800 -20.15 -40.89 15.20
N ALA A 801 -18.96 -40.64 15.72
CA ALA A 801 -18.28 -39.32 15.68
C ALA A 801 -17.55 -39.03 14.33
N SER A 802 -17.42 -40.02 13.43
CA SER A 802 -16.72 -39.83 12.15
C SER A 802 -17.53 -39.01 11.14
N GLN A 803 -18.86 -38.91 11.31
CA GLN A 803 -19.77 -38.15 10.44
C GLN A 803 -20.12 -36.74 10.95
N VAL A 804 -19.40 -36.24 11.96
CA VAL A 804 -19.62 -34.89 12.51
C VAL A 804 -18.35 -34.07 12.36
N LEU A 805 -18.48 -32.85 11.82
CA LEU A 805 -17.41 -31.87 11.80
C LEU A 805 -17.22 -31.26 13.21
N PRO A 806 -15.99 -30.88 13.59
CA PRO A 806 -15.75 -30.11 14.81
C PRO A 806 -16.64 -28.85 14.87
N SER A 807 -17.02 -28.43 16.07
CA SER A 807 -17.93 -27.29 16.23
C SER A 807 -17.32 -25.95 15.76
N GLY A 808 -16.00 -25.82 15.74
CA GLY A 808 -15.31 -24.55 15.49
C GLY A 808 -15.19 -23.75 16.79
N GLY A 809 -15.33 -22.44 16.73
CA GLY A 809 -15.26 -21.55 17.89
C GLY A 809 -14.50 -20.25 17.62
N HIS A 810 -14.21 -19.91 16.37
CA HIS A 810 -13.53 -18.66 16.04
C HIS A 810 -14.49 -17.47 16.05
N TYR A 811 -15.76 -17.66 15.66
CA TYR A 811 -16.72 -16.56 15.54
C TYR A 811 -17.67 -16.48 16.73
N ALA A 812 -17.89 -17.58 17.44
CA ALA A 812 -18.69 -17.63 18.66
C ALA A 812 -18.21 -18.72 19.61
N LEU A 813 -18.27 -18.45 20.92
CA LEU A 813 -17.94 -19.41 21.96
C LEU A 813 -18.71 -20.74 21.78
N ARG A 814 -17.94 -21.84 21.76
CA ARG A 814 -18.42 -23.23 21.79
C ARG A 814 -17.79 -23.97 22.96
N ALA A 815 -18.51 -24.94 23.52
CA ALA A 815 -18.03 -25.71 24.67
C ALA A 815 -16.80 -26.58 24.33
N ASP A 816 -16.73 -27.07 23.09
CA ASP A 816 -15.68 -27.91 22.52
C ASP A 816 -14.75 -27.15 21.56
N GLY A 817 -14.83 -25.82 21.53
CA GLY A 817 -14.15 -24.97 20.55
C GLY A 817 -12.93 -24.21 21.05
N GLU A 818 -12.59 -23.15 20.32
CA GLU A 818 -11.63 -22.14 20.79
C GLU A 818 -12.11 -21.47 22.07
N ARG A 819 -11.15 -20.97 22.84
CA ARG A 819 -11.44 -20.26 24.09
C ARG A 819 -11.70 -18.79 23.82
N HIS A 820 -12.51 -18.18 24.67
CA HIS A 820 -12.79 -16.74 24.62
C HIS A 820 -12.50 -16.08 25.97
N LEU A 821 -11.96 -14.86 25.94
CA LEU A 821 -11.79 -14.02 27.13
C LEU A 821 -13.15 -13.66 27.74
N TRP A 822 -14.14 -13.36 26.89
CA TRP A 822 -15.52 -13.14 27.31
C TRP A 822 -16.30 -14.45 27.27
N ASN A 823 -16.60 -14.96 28.46
CA ASN A 823 -17.35 -16.20 28.64
C ASN A 823 -18.39 -16.04 29.75
N PRO A 824 -19.32 -16.99 29.93
CA PRO A 824 -20.40 -16.85 30.91
C PRO A 824 -19.92 -16.54 32.33
N ASP A 825 -18.81 -17.15 32.77
CA ASP A 825 -18.28 -16.93 34.11
C ASP A 825 -17.67 -15.53 34.26
N THR A 826 -16.84 -15.10 33.31
CA THR A 826 -16.22 -13.76 33.37
C THR A 826 -17.26 -12.65 33.32
N ILE A 827 -18.31 -12.82 32.49
CA ILE A 827 -19.43 -11.87 32.41
C ILE A 827 -20.23 -11.86 33.72
N PHE A 828 -20.57 -13.03 34.26
CA PHE A 828 -21.35 -13.16 35.49
C PHE A 828 -20.66 -12.48 36.67
N TYR A 829 -19.38 -12.77 36.91
CA TYR A 829 -18.67 -12.18 38.04
C TYR A 829 -18.50 -10.67 37.92
N LEU A 830 -18.27 -10.15 36.70
CA LEU A 830 -18.16 -8.70 36.47
C LEU A 830 -19.50 -7.98 36.75
N GLN A 831 -20.62 -8.53 36.26
CA GLN A 831 -21.96 -7.97 36.50
C GLN A 831 -22.33 -8.00 37.98
N GLN A 832 -22.12 -9.13 38.66
CA GLN A 832 -22.44 -9.24 40.09
C GLN A 832 -21.57 -8.32 40.96
N ALA A 833 -20.28 -8.19 40.63
CA ALA A 833 -19.37 -7.29 41.35
C ALA A 833 -19.81 -5.84 41.25
N THR A 834 -20.19 -5.38 40.06
CA THR A 834 -20.60 -4.00 39.81
C THR A 834 -22.00 -3.68 40.36
N TRP A 835 -22.97 -4.61 40.28
CA TRP A 835 -24.31 -4.42 40.85
C TRP A 835 -24.34 -4.41 42.37
N LYS A 836 -23.55 -5.27 43.02
CA LYS A 836 -23.50 -5.38 44.49
C LYS A 836 -22.45 -4.45 45.12
N ASN A 837 -21.63 -3.80 44.30
CA ASN A 837 -20.45 -3.07 44.73
C ASN A 837 -19.52 -3.94 45.60
N ASP A 838 -19.22 -5.16 45.13
CA ASP A 838 -18.45 -6.17 45.86
C ASP A 838 -17.09 -6.41 45.21
N TYR A 839 -16.03 -5.95 45.90
CA TYR A 839 -14.66 -6.07 45.42
C TYR A 839 -14.12 -7.52 45.42
N GLU A 840 -14.60 -8.39 46.31
CA GLU A 840 -14.17 -9.80 46.32
C GLU A 840 -14.73 -10.56 45.12
N LEU A 841 -15.94 -10.24 44.67
CA LEU A 841 -16.45 -10.72 43.39
C LEU A 841 -15.64 -10.17 42.20
N TYR A 842 -15.22 -8.90 42.24
CA TYR A 842 -14.32 -8.35 41.21
C TYR A 842 -12.97 -9.08 41.20
N ARG A 843 -12.41 -9.43 42.35
CA ARG A 843 -11.17 -10.22 42.44
C ARG A 843 -11.31 -11.60 41.83
N LYS A 844 -12.47 -12.25 41.95
CA LYS A 844 -12.76 -13.52 41.26
C LYS A 844 -12.78 -13.33 39.74
N TYR A 845 -13.47 -12.30 39.24
CA TYR A 845 -13.42 -11.92 37.82
C TYR A 845 -11.98 -11.67 37.35
N ALA A 846 -11.24 -10.82 38.07
CA ALA A 846 -9.87 -10.47 37.72
C ALA A 846 -8.95 -11.70 37.73
N ALA A 847 -9.13 -12.63 38.67
CA ALA A 847 -8.39 -13.88 38.70
C ALA A 847 -8.66 -14.75 37.46
N LEU A 848 -9.91 -14.88 37.02
CA LEU A 848 -10.25 -15.63 35.81
C LEU A 848 -9.63 -15.03 34.54
N VAL A 849 -9.61 -13.70 34.42
CA VAL A 849 -9.02 -12.99 33.27
C VAL A 849 -7.49 -12.97 33.32
N ASN A 850 -6.90 -12.90 34.53
CA ASN A 850 -5.46 -12.80 34.74
C ASN A 850 -4.74 -14.14 34.87
N ASP A 851 -5.44 -15.28 35.03
CA ASP A 851 -4.82 -16.62 35.01
C ASP A 851 -4.40 -17.03 33.59
N GLN A 852 -3.54 -16.19 32.99
CA GLN A 852 -2.96 -16.42 31.66
C GLN A 852 -1.67 -17.24 31.73
N SER A 853 -1.18 -17.55 32.94
CA SER A 853 0.02 -18.36 33.16
C SER A 853 -0.16 -19.83 32.74
N ARG A 854 -1.41 -20.29 32.63
CA ARG A 854 -1.80 -21.64 32.20
C ARG A 854 -2.65 -21.67 30.92
N LYS A 855 -3.25 -20.53 30.53
CA LYS A 855 -4.19 -20.39 29.40
C LYS A 855 -3.89 -19.09 28.66
N GLN A 856 -3.07 -19.14 27.62
CA GLN A 856 -2.60 -17.94 26.92
C GLN A 856 -3.64 -17.44 25.92
N PHE A 857 -4.12 -16.21 26.09
CA PHE A 857 -5.05 -15.55 25.17
C PHE A 857 -4.38 -14.41 24.39
N THR A 858 -3.52 -13.66 25.07
CA THR A 858 -2.97 -12.41 24.56
C THR A 858 -1.47 -12.38 24.76
N LEU A 859 -0.76 -11.61 23.94
CA LEU A 859 0.69 -11.41 24.08
C LEU A 859 1.08 -10.84 25.44
N ARG A 860 0.25 -9.96 26.03
CA ARG A 860 0.50 -9.41 27.37
C ARG A 860 0.53 -10.50 28.45
N GLY A 861 -0.15 -11.62 28.24
CA GLY A 861 -0.13 -12.78 29.14
C GLY A 861 1.23 -13.49 29.21
N LEU A 862 2.10 -13.27 28.22
CA LEU A 862 3.46 -13.82 28.20
C LEU A 862 4.43 -13.04 29.11
N PHE A 863 4.05 -11.84 29.56
CA PHE A 863 4.87 -10.99 30.41
C PHE A 863 4.58 -11.20 31.89
N ARG A 864 5.60 -11.04 32.73
CA ARG A 864 5.48 -10.98 34.19
C ARG A 864 6.22 -9.77 34.75
N PHE A 865 5.67 -9.15 35.79
CA PHE A 865 6.35 -8.06 36.48
C PHE A 865 7.58 -8.57 37.23
N LYS A 866 8.76 -8.06 36.88
CA LYS A 866 10.00 -8.31 37.63
C LYS A 866 9.97 -7.50 38.92
N LYS A 867 10.08 -8.16 40.08
CA LYS A 867 10.15 -7.49 41.38
C LYS A 867 11.53 -6.85 41.55
N THR A 868 11.66 -5.57 41.24
CA THR A 868 12.93 -4.81 41.30
C THR A 868 13.05 -3.89 42.52
N ARG A 869 11.96 -3.71 43.29
CA ARG A 869 11.90 -2.88 44.50
C ARG A 869 11.02 -3.54 45.57
N PRO A 870 11.21 -3.24 46.86
CA PRO A 870 10.26 -3.61 47.91
C PRO A 870 8.86 -3.04 47.59
N PRO A 871 7.77 -3.75 47.92
CA PRO A 871 6.42 -3.18 47.87
C PRO A 871 6.31 -1.93 48.75
N VAL A 872 5.51 -0.97 48.31
CA VAL A 872 5.16 0.23 49.09
C VAL A 872 3.79 0.04 49.76
N PRO A 873 3.52 0.73 50.88
CA PRO A 873 2.17 0.88 51.43
C PRO A 873 1.18 1.42 50.39
N LEU A 874 -0.11 1.02 50.46
CA LEU A 874 -1.13 1.43 49.48
C LEU A 874 -1.46 2.93 49.55
N ASP A 875 -1.31 3.55 50.71
CA ASP A 875 -1.49 4.98 50.95
C ASP A 875 -0.38 5.85 50.30
N GLU A 876 0.75 5.25 49.91
CA GLU A 876 1.76 5.93 49.07
C GLU A 876 1.44 5.87 47.56
N VAL A 877 0.46 5.07 47.15
CA VAL A 877 0.04 4.98 45.75
C VAL A 877 -0.88 6.16 45.41
N GLU A 878 -0.80 6.65 44.17
CA GLU A 878 -1.73 7.65 43.65
C GLU A 878 -3.19 7.21 43.91
N PRO A 879 -4.05 8.06 44.48
CA PRO A 879 -5.41 7.68 44.83
C PRO A 879 -6.25 7.34 43.59
N GLU A 880 -7.23 6.46 43.73
CA GLU A 880 -8.07 6.01 42.63
C GLU A 880 -8.79 7.15 41.92
N THR A 881 -9.14 8.21 42.65
CA THR A 881 -9.79 9.42 42.13
C THR A 881 -8.94 10.18 41.10
N GLU A 882 -7.62 10.05 41.15
CA GLU A 882 -6.71 10.61 40.14
C GLU A 882 -6.41 9.61 39.02
N ILE A 883 -6.30 8.32 39.35
CA ILE A 883 -6.09 7.26 38.36
C ILE A 883 -7.25 7.20 37.36
N VAL A 884 -8.50 7.25 37.82
CA VAL A 884 -9.69 7.13 36.96
C VAL A 884 -9.81 8.25 35.93
N LYS A 885 -9.22 9.42 36.18
CA LYS A 885 -9.20 10.54 35.21
C LYS A 885 -8.43 10.19 33.92
N ARG A 886 -7.60 9.16 33.95
CA ARG A 886 -6.88 8.61 32.79
C ARG A 886 -7.74 7.66 31.97
N PHE A 887 -8.87 7.20 32.49
CA PHE A 887 -9.76 6.27 31.80
C PHE A 887 -10.69 6.99 30.84
N VAL A 888 -10.95 6.33 29.72
CA VAL A 888 -11.85 6.83 28.68
C VAL A 888 -12.75 5.69 28.24
N THR A 889 -14.07 5.90 28.21
CA THR A 889 -14.96 4.89 27.61
C THR A 889 -14.79 4.94 26.09
N GLY A 890 -14.68 3.77 25.46
CA GLY A 890 -14.48 3.67 24.02
C GLY A 890 -15.54 4.41 23.18
N ALA A 891 -15.15 4.79 21.96
CA ALA A 891 -16.03 5.47 21.01
C ALA A 891 -17.12 4.53 20.49
N MET A 892 -18.33 4.62 21.03
CA MET A 892 -19.48 3.82 20.62
C MET A 892 -20.60 4.75 20.14
N SER A 893 -21.06 4.57 18.90
CA SER A 893 -22.00 5.52 18.30
C SER A 893 -23.41 5.36 18.84
N PHE A 894 -24.10 6.50 19.00
CA PHE A 894 -25.54 6.52 19.15
C PHE A 894 -26.20 5.87 17.91
N GLY A 895 -26.99 4.82 18.15
CA GLY A 895 -27.54 3.93 17.13
C GLY A 895 -26.85 2.57 17.07
N SER A 896 -25.56 2.48 17.36
CA SER A 896 -24.92 1.18 17.64
C SER A 896 -25.39 0.65 19.00
N ILE A 897 -25.31 1.51 20.01
CA ILE A 897 -25.88 1.30 21.35
C ILE A 897 -27.12 2.19 21.55
N SER A 898 -27.95 1.86 22.53
CA SER A 898 -29.16 2.62 22.85
C SER A 898 -28.82 3.99 23.46
N GLN A 899 -29.82 4.89 23.50
CA GLN A 899 -29.66 6.20 24.11
C GLN A 899 -29.30 6.08 25.60
N GLU A 900 -29.98 5.18 26.30
CA GLU A 900 -29.82 4.96 27.73
C GLU A 900 -28.40 4.49 28.05
N ALA A 901 -27.87 3.53 27.27
CA ALA A 901 -26.50 3.06 27.43
C ALA A 901 -25.48 4.18 27.16
N HIS A 902 -25.70 4.97 26.10
CA HIS A 902 -24.81 6.05 25.69
C HIS A 902 -24.76 7.18 26.71
N GLU A 903 -25.92 7.64 27.19
CA GLU A 903 -26.04 8.68 28.21
C GLU A 903 -25.54 8.21 29.58
N THR A 904 -25.78 6.94 29.95
CA THR A 904 -25.28 6.36 31.21
C THR A 904 -23.76 6.41 31.27
N LEU A 905 -23.07 6.07 30.17
CA LEU A 905 -21.61 6.16 30.09
C LEU A 905 -21.12 7.60 30.24
N ALA A 906 -21.77 8.56 29.58
CA ALA A 906 -21.40 9.96 29.70
C ALA A 906 -21.57 10.50 31.13
N ILE A 907 -22.71 10.23 31.76
CA ILE A 907 -22.97 10.62 33.15
C ILE A 907 -21.93 10.00 34.08
N ALA A 908 -21.66 8.70 33.95
CA ALA A 908 -20.70 8.00 34.81
C ALA A 908 -19.28 8.59 34.70
N MET A 909 -18.79 8.83 33.47
CA MET A 909 -17.45 9.37 33.26
C MET A 909 -17.33 10.82 33.72
N ASN A 910 -18.36 11.64 33.49
CA ASN A 910 -18.39 13.02 33.94
C ASN A 910 -18.40 13.12 35.48
N ARG A 911 -19.13 12.23 36.18
CA ARG A 911 -19.15 12.18 37.65
C ARG A 911 -17.78 11.91 38.27
N ILE A 912 -16.96 11.06 37.63
CA ILE A 912 -15.63 10.70 38.14
C ILE A 912 -14.50 11.55 37.55
N GLY A 913 -14.83 12.61 36.79
CA GLY A 913 -13.85 13.51 36.16
C GLY A 913 -13.05 12.89 35.01
N ALA A 914 -13.50 11.75 34.49
CA ALA A 914 -12.93 11.05 33.35
C ALA A 914 -13.61 11.50 32.05
N MET A 915 -13.43 10.78 30.94
CA MET A 915 -14.00 11.18 29.65
C MET A 915 -14.78 10.05 28.98
N SER A 916 -15.93 10.39 28.38
CA SER A 916 -16.65 9.53 27.46
C SER A 916 -16.52 10.03 26.02
N ASN A 917 -16.73 9.14 25.04
CA ASN A 917 -16.63 9.45 23.61
C ASN A 917 -17.95 9.14 22.90
N CYS A 918 -18.49 10.12 22.16
CA CYS A 918 -19.79 9.99 21.53
C CYS A 918 -19.84 8.99 20.35
N GLY A 919 -18.68 8.60 19.81
CA GLY A 919 -18.58 7.81 18.59
C GLY A 919 -19.04 8.57 17.33
N GLU A 920 -19.13 7.84 16.22
CA GLU A 920 -19.40 8.38 14.87
C GLU A 920 -20.89 8.75 14.60
N GLY A 921 -21.75 8.76 15.62
CA GLY A 921 -23.20 8.84 15.46
C GLY A 921 -23.81 10.23 15.58
N GLY A 922 -22.99 11.26 15.81
CA GLY A 922 -23.46 12.57 16.30
C GLY A 922 -23.84 12.53 17.78
N GLU A 923 -24.23 13.68 18.32
CA GLU A 923 -24.74 13.81 19.69
C GLU A 923 -25.85 14.86 19.72
N ASP A 924 -26.97 14.55 20.38
CA ASP A 924 -28.10 15.47 20.50
C ASP A 924 -27.71 16.74 21.32
N PRO A 925 -27.92 17.96 20.80
CA PRO A 925 -27.61 19.20 21.50
C PRO A 925 -28.29 19.36 22.87
N GLU A 926 -29.43 18.69 23.12
CA GLU A 926 -30.07 18.70 24.44
C GLU A 926 -29.18 18.12 25.56
N ARG A 927 -28.12 17.38 25.19
CA ARG A 927 -27.16 16.82 26.14
C ARG A 927 -26.11 17.82 26.61
N TYR A 928 -25.96 18.95 25.94
CA TYR A 928 -24.94 19.96 26.28
C TYR A 928 -25.34 20.77 27.52
N VAL A 929 -26.62 20.77 27.86
CA VAL A 929 -27.14 21.37 29.09
C VAL A 929 -27.13 20.33 30.23
N PRO A 930 -26.48 20.63 31.38
CA PRO A 930 -26.54 19.77 32.55
C PRO A 930 -27.98 19.57 33.06
N LEU A 931 -28.22 18.41 33.65
CA LEU A 931 -29.48 18.07 34.30
C LEU A 931 -29.65 18.87 35.61
N PRO A 932 -30.90 19.03 36.12
CA PRO A 932 -31.15 19.75 37.38
C PRO A 932 -30.43 19.20 38.61
N ASN A 933 -30.03 17.92 38.57
CA ASN A 933 -29.27 17.26 39.65
C ASN A 933 -27.74 17.46 39.54
N GLY A 934 -27.27 18.22 38.55
CA GLY A 934 -25.85 18.48 38.29
C GLY A 934 -25.17 17.46 37.37
N ASP A 935 -25.84 16.38 36.97
CA ASP A 935 -25.27 15.42 36.02
C ASP A 935 -25.17 16.01 34.62
N SER A 936 -24.10 15.67 33.91
CA SER A 936 -23.93 16.03 32.50
C SER A 936 -24.06 14.79 31.61
N ARG A 937 -24.92 14.89 30.60
CA ARG A 937 -25.07 13.87 29.53
C ARG A 937 -24.13 14.11 28.37
N CYS A 938 -23.41 15.23 28.35
CA CYS A 938 -22.51 15.61 27.27
C CYS A 938 -21.27 14.69 27.26
N SER A 939 -20.90 14.14 26.10
CA SER A 939 -19.65 13.40 25.98
C SER A 939 -18.46 14.35 25.89
N ALA A 940 -17.44 14.17 26.72
CA ALA A 940 -16.24 15.02 26.69
C ALA A 940 -15.47 14.94 25.36
N ILE A 941 -15.47 13.76 24.72
CA ILE A 941 -14.82 13.52 23.44
C ILE A 941 -15.86 13.43 22.33
N LYS A 942 -15.66 14.22 21.28
CA LYS A 942 -16.50 14.28 20.09
C LYS A 942 -15.72 13.74 18.89
N GLN A 943 -16.26 12.75 18.18
CA GLN A 943 -15.57 12.06 17.09
C GLN A 943 -15.93 12.64 15.72
N VAL A 944 -14.90 12.95 14.92
CA VAL A 944 -14.99 13.33 13.52
C VAL A 944 -14.57 12.12 12.67
N ALA A 945 -15.55 11.42 12.11
CA ALA A 945 -15.35 10.24 11.26
C ALA A 945 -15.77 10.51 9.80
N SER A 946 -15.43 9.61 8.87
CA SER A 946 -15.60 9.79 7.41
C SER A 946 -17.00 10.24 6.97
N GLY A 947 -18.06 9.70 7.58
CA GLY A 947 -19.44 10.07 7.25
C GLY A 947 -19.90 11.45 7.74
N ARG A 948 -19.12 12.12 8.62
CA ARG A 948 -19.44 13.42 9.25
C ARG A 948 -20.84 13.50 9.88
N PHE A 949 -21.40 12.37 10.31
CA PHE A 949 -22.74 12.34 10.90
C PHE A 949 -22.80 13.19 12.17
N GLY A 950 -23.72 14.16 12.18
CA GLY A 950 -23.95 15.06 13.32
C GLY A 950 -22.80 16.01 13.64
N VAL A 951 -21.82 16.18 12.75
CA VAL A 951 -20.70 17.12 12.94
C VAL A 951 -21.16 18.53 12.55
N THR A 952 -21.39 19.37 13.55
CA THR A 952 -21.81 20.78 13.41
C THR A 952 -20.88 21.71 14.19
N ALA A 953 -20.97 23.03 13.95
CA ALA A 953 -20.18 24.00 14.72
C ALA A 953 -20.48 23.91 16.24
N GLU A 954 -21.75 23.77 16.62
CA GLU A 954 -22.16 23.62 18.02
C GLU A 954 -21.63 22.30 18.63
N TYR A 955 -21.66 21.21 17.86
CA TYR A 955 -21.10 19.91 18.26
C TYR A 955 -19.60 20.00 18.55
N LEU A 956 -18.84 20.70 17.69
CA LEU A 956 -17.39 20.87 17.85
C LEU A 956 -17.05 21.79 19.02
N ALA A 957 -17.83 22.85 19.24
CA ALA A 957 -17.64 23.79 20.35
C ALA A 957 -17.88 23.16 21.72
N ASN A 958 -18.76 22.15 21.82
CA ASN A 958 -19.09 21.43 23.05
C ASN A 958 -18.21 20.18 23.28
N ALA A 959 -16.96 20.23 22.84
CA ALA A 959 -15.97 19.17 22.99
C ALA A 959 -14.81 19.63 23.88
N ARG A 960 -14.29 18.74 24.72
CA ARG A 960 -12.98 18.89 25.36
C ARG A 960 -11.87 18.29 24.50
N ASP A 961 -12.18 17.16 23.85
CA ASP A 961 -11.31 16.53 22.85
C ASP A 961 -12.10 16.29 21.56
N LEU A 962 -11.49 16.62 20.42
CA LEU A 962 -11.95 16.28 19.10
C LEU A 962 -11.16 15.08 18.59
N GLN A 963 -11.81 13.97 18.28
CA GLN A 963 -11.13 12.76 17.81
C GLN A 963 -11.36 12.53 16.32
N ILE A 964 -10.31 12.67 15.51
CA ILE A 964 -10.30 12.23 14.12
C ILE A 964 -10.19 10.70 14.12
N LYS A 965 -11.22 10.01 13.61
CA LYS A 965 -11.26 8.55 13.52
C LYS A 965 -10.77 8.10 12.14
N ILE A 966 -9.48 7.78 12.02
CA ILE A 966 -8.94 7.20 10.79
C ILE A 966 -9.41 5.75 10.64
N ALA A 967 -9.31 4.95 11.70
CA ALA A 967 -9.68 3.54 11.66
C ALA A 967 -10.15 2.99 13.02
N GLN A 968 -10.65 1.75 13.03
CA GLN A 968 -10.96 0.97 14.24
C GLN A 968 -10.53 -0.49 14.09
N GLY A 969 -10.17 -1.14 15.20
CA GLY A 969 -9.60 -2.50 15.22
C GLY A 969 -10.44 -3.57 14.54
N ALA A 970 -11.76 -3.54 14.71
CA ALA A 970 -12.67 -4.56 14.16
C ALA A 970 -12.87 -4.52 12.64
N LYS A 971 -12.45 -3.43 11.99
CA LYS A 971 -12.60 -3.18 10.54
C LYS A 971 -11.71 -2.05 10.08
N PRO A 972 -10.39 -2.25 10.11
CA PRO A 972 -9.49 -1.24 9.62
C PRO A 972 -9.59 -1.14 8.09
N GLY A 973 -9.37 0.06 7.55
CA GLY A 973 -9.55 0.34 6.11
C GLY A 973 -11.00 0.35 5.62
N GLU A 974 -11.99 0.35 6.51
CA GLU A 974 -13.43 0.39 6.19
C GLU A 974 -14.20 1.45 6.99
N GLY A 975 -15.37 1.81 6.46
CA GLY A 975 -16.28 2.77 7.09
C GLY A 975 -17.15 2.16 8.21
N GLY A 976 -17.67 3.06 9.06
CA GLY A 976 -18.76 2.74 10.00
C GLY A 976 -19.97 2.14 9.29
N GLN A 977 -20.65 1.19 9.93
CA GLN A 977 -21.85 0.54 9.39
C GLN A 977 -22.95 0.58 10.45
N LEU A 978 -24.12 1.08 10.05
CA LEU A 978 -25.35 1.00 10.84
C LEU A 978 -26.48 0.43 9.98
N PRO A 979 -26.95 -0.79 10.28
CA PRO A 979 -28.09 -1.40 9.61
C PRO A 979 -29.33 -0.49 9.60
N GLY A 980 -30.05 -0.46 8.48
CA GLY A 980 -31.17 0.46 8.26
C GLY A 980 -32.30 0.31 9.28
N ASP A 981 -32.59 -0.91 9.71
CA ASP A 981 -33.56 -1.23 10.76
C ASP A 981 -33.23 -0.60 12.13
N LYS A 982 -31.99 -0.16 12.36
CA LYS A 982 -31.58 0.60 13.54
C LYS A 982 -31.64 2.12 13.34
N VAL A 983 -31.90 2.61 12.14
CA VAL A 983 -31.91 4.06 11.81
C VAL A 983 -33.30 4.64 12.06
N TYR A 984 -33.73 4.66 13.31
CA TYR A 984 -34.99 5.25 13.74
C TYR A 984 -35.05 6.77 13.46
N PRO A 985 -36.23 7.40 13.42
CA PRO A 985 -36.37 8.83 13.09
C PRO A 985 -35.51 9.78 13.92
N TRP A 986 -35.31 9.50 15.21
CA TRP A 986 -34.45 10.32 16.09
C TRP A 986 -32.94 10.10 15.84
N ILE A 987 -32.52 8.90 15.45
CA ILE A 987 -31.14 8.63 15.00
C ILE A 987 -30.91 9.34 13.67
N ALA A 988 -31.85 9.23 12.74
CA ALA A 988 -31.80 9.90 11.46
C ALA A 988 -31.73 11.43 11.62
N LYS A 989 -32.52 12.01 12.53
CA LYS A 989 -32.46 13.43 12.91
C LYS A 989 -31.06 13.84 13.38
N THR A 990 -30.49 13.08 14.32
CA THR A 990 -29.15 13.36 14.88
C THR A 990 -28.04 13.29 13.82
N ARG A 991 -28.19 12.38 12.85
CA ARG A 991 -27.22 12.16 11.77
C ARG A 991 -27.45 13.00 10.52
N HIS A 992 -28.56 13.76 10.47
CA HIS A 992 -29.05 14.42 9.26
C HIS A 992 -29.22 13.44 8.08
N SER A 993 -29.74 12.24 8.36
CA SER A 993 -29.94 11.16 7.40
C SER A 993 -31.42 10.80 7.20
N ILE A 994 -31.69 9.79 6.36
CA ILE A 994 -33.05 9.30 6.08
C ILE A 994 -33.37 8.14 7.04
N PRO A 995 -34.56 8.13 7.68
CA PRO A 995 -35.00 7.01 8.51
C PRO A 995 -35.04 5.68 7.75
N TYR A 996 -34.68 4.59 8.43
CA TYR A 996 -34.70 3.21 7.94
C TYR A 996 -33.78 2.88 6.76
N VAL A 997 -32.87 3.80 6.39
CA VAL A 997 -31.86 3.58 5.34
C VAL A 997 -30.54 3.17 5.97
N THR A 998 -29.96 2.06 5.51
CA THR A 998 -28.64 1.59 5.98
C THR A 998 -27.58 2.66 5.74
N LEU A 999 -26.82 2.98 6.77
CA LEU A 999 -25.73 3.95 6.71
C LEU A 999 -24.39 3.21 6.67
N ILE A 1000 -23.78 3.17 5.49
CA ILE A 1000 -22.41 2.72 5.29
C ILE A 1000 -21.57 3.97 5.06
N SER A 1001 -20.71 4.32 5.99
CA SER A 1001 -19.80 5.47 5.82
C SER A 1001 -18.80 5.17 4.71
N PRO A 1002 -18.30 6.17 3.97
CA PRO A 1002 -17.15 5.99 3.11
C PRO A 1002 -15.98 5.40 3.91
N PRO A 1003 -15.17 4.49 3.35
CA PRO A 1003 -13.95 4.03 4.01
C PRO A 1003 -12.96 5.15 4.31
N PRO A 1004 -12.59 6.03 3.35
CA PRO A 1004 -11.70 7.15 3.63
C PRO A 1004 -12.46 8.37 4.15
N HIS A 1005 -11.72 9.26 4.80
CA HIS A 1005 -12.10 10.66 4.90
C HIS A 1005 -11.84 11.33 3.53
N HIS A 1006 -12.86 11.87 2.87
CA HIS A 1006 -12.68 12.52 1.56
C HIS A 1006 -11.92 13.86 1.61
N ASP A 1007 -11.63 14.34 2.82
CA ASP A 1007 -10.75 15.48 3.12
C ASP A 1007 -9.41 15.04 3.74
N ILE A 1008 -9.08 13.74 3.72
CA ILE A 1008 -7.77 13.22 4.13
C ILE A 1008 -7.30 12.16 3.11
N TYR A 1009 -6.51 12.57 2.13
CA TYR A 1009 -5.88 11.66 1.16
C TYR A 1009 -4.37 11.56 1.32
N SER A 1010 -3.81 12.27 2.30
CA SER A 1010 -2.38 12.32 2.60
C SER A 1010 -2.16 12.94 3.99
N ILE A 1011 -0.92 12.91 4.49
CA ILE A 1011 -0.58 13.47 5.80
C ILE A 1011 -0.79 14.99 5.88
N GLU A 1012 -0.56 15.72 4.79
CA GLU A 1012 -0.80 17.16 4.71
C GLU A 1012 -2.29 17.51 4.75
N ASP A 1013 -3.15 16.63 4.24
CA ASP A 1013 -4.60 16.82 4.32
C ASP A 1013 -5.09 16.56 5.76
N LEU A 1014 -4.47 15.59 6.48
CA LEU A 1014 -4.71 15.42 7.92
C LEU A 1014 -4.28 16.67 8.71
N LYS A 1015 -3.11 17.24 8.40
CA LYS A 1015 -2.64 18.49 9.01
C LYS A 1015 -3.66 19.62 8.80
N GLN A 1016 -4.25 19.72 7.61
CA GLN A 1016 -5.30 20.70 7.34
C GLN A 1016 -6.54 20.44 8.20
N LEU A 1017 -7.02 19.21 8.33
CA LEU A 1017 -8.18 18.92 9.19
C LEU A 1017 -7.87 19.21 10.67
N ILE A 1018 -6.67 18.90 11.16
CA ILE A 1018 -6.25 19.26 12.53
C ILE A 1018 -6.30 20.77 12.71
N TYR A 1019 -5.80 21.54 11.74
CA TYR A 1019 -5.87 23.00 11.74
C TYR A 1019 -7.33 23.48 11.80
N ASP A 1020 -8.21 22.97 10.94
CA ASP A 1020 -9.62 23.36 10.88
C ASP A 1020 -10.34 23.09 12.21
N LEU A 1021 -10.07 21.94 12.85
CA LEU A 1021 -10.65 21.59 14.14
C LEU A 1021 -10.16 22.50 15.27
N LYS A 1022 -8.87 22.85 15.29
CA LYS A 1022 -8.31 23.81 16.26
C LYS A 1022 -8.83 25.23 16.03
N CYS A 1023 -9.13 25.61 14.79
CA CYS A 1023 -9.82 26.87 14.49
C CYS A 1023 -11.28 26.87 14.95
N ALA A 1024 -11.98 25.74 14.80
CA ALA A 1024 -13.37 25.61 15.24
C ALA A 1024 -13.51 25.60 16.77
N ASN A 1025 -12.56 25.01 17.49
CA ASN A 1025 -12.51 25.01 18.94
C ASN A 1025 -11.05 25.10 19.45
N PRO A 1026 -10.58 26.31 19.82
CA PRO A 1026 -9.18 26.51 20.23
C PRO A 1026 -8.84 25.89 21.59
N ASP A 1027 -9.84 25.58 22.41
CA ASP A 1027 -9.65 25.01 23.75
C ASP A 1027 -9.61 23.47 23.72
N ALA A 1028 -10.06 22.85 22.61
CA ALA A 1028 -10.10 21.40 22.49
C ALA A 1028 -8.77 20.80 22.03
N ARG A 1029 -8.40 19.66 22.62
CA ARG A 1029 -7.31 18.83 22.10
C ARG A 1029 -7.78 18.08 20.86
N VAL A 1030 -6.91 17.92 19.87
CA VAL A 1030 -7.17 17.06 18.72
C VAL A 1030 -6.46 15.72 18.88
N SER A 1031 -7.23 14.65 18.90
CA SER A 1031 -6.73 13.27 18.96
C SER A 1031 -6.92 12.56 17.62
N VAL A 1032 -5.97 11.70 17.24
CA VAL A 1032 -6.05 10.89 16.02
C VAL A 1032 -6.08 9.42 16.41
N LYS A 1033 -7.16 8.72 16.05
CA LYS A 1033 -7.34 7.29 16.30
C LYS A 1033 -6.84 6.47 15.12
N LEU A 1034 -5.75 5.75 15.35
CA LEU A 1034 -5.11 4.78 14.46
C LEU A 1034 -5.38 3.35 14.94
N VAL A 1035 -5.03 2.38 14.10
CA VAL A 1035 -5.08 0.94 14.44
C VAL A 1035 -3.67 0.37 14.34
N ALA A 1036 -3.34 -0.55 15.26
CA ALA A 1036 -2.05 -1.20 15.29
C ALA A 1036 -1.85 -2.09 14.06
N GLU A 1037 -0.77 -1.82 13.33
CA GLU A 1037 -0.22 -2.67 12.26
C GLU A 1037 1.28 -2.37 12.13
N THR A 1038 1.98 -3.11 11.28
CA THR A 1038 3.35 -2.76 10.88
C THR A 1038 3.38 -1.40 10.17
N GLY A 1039 4.28 -0.51 10.59
CA GLY A 1039 4.39 0.85 10.04
C GLY A 1039 3.63 1.94 10.82
N VAL A 1040 2.77 1.57 11.78
CA VAL A 1040 1.98 2.57 12.56
C VAL A 1040 2.85 3.59 13.31
N GLY A 1041 4.07 3.21 13.70
CA GLY A 1041 5.02 4.13 14.36
C GLY A 1041 5.46 5.27 13.45
N THR A 1042 5.72 4.98 12.17
CA THR A 1042 6.06 5.96 11.13
C THR A 1042 4.87 6.89 10.86
N VAL A 1043 3.66 6.34 10.75
CA VAL A 1043 2.43 7.13 10.63
C VAL A 1043 2.24 8.05 11.84
N ALA A 1044 2.43 7.52 13.06
CA ALA A 1044 2.30 8.28 14.30
C ALA A 1044 3.28 9.46 14.38
N ALA A 1045 4.52 9.31 13.87
CA ALA A 1045 5.47 10.41 13.77
C ALA A 1045 4.97 11.51 12.83
N GLY A 1046 4.43 11.15 11.66
CA GLY A 1046 3.78 12.09 10.74
C GLY A 1046 2.60 12.82 11.39
N VAL A 1047 1.73 12.10 12.11
CA VAL A 1047 0.58 12.65 12.84
C VAL A 1047 1.01 13.65 13.92
N ALA A 1048 2.11 13.38 14.61
CA ALA A 1048 2.69 14.32 15.57
C ALA A 1048 3.22 15.59 14.88
N LYS A 1049 3.92 15.44 13.74
CA LYS A 1049 4.36 16.58 12.89
C LYS A 1049 3.19 17.40 12.35
N ALA A 1050 2.02 16.78 12.18
CA ALA A 1050 0.77 17.42 11.79
C ALA A 1050 0.06 18.17 12.96
N HIS A 1051 0.70 18.26 14.13
CA HIS A 1051 0.22 18.97 15.33
C HIS A 1051 -0.98 18.34 16.05
N ALA A 1052 -1.16 17.02 15.95
CA ALA A 1052 -2.09 16.31 16.84
C ALA A 1052 -1.59 16.33 18.29
N ASP A 1053 -2.51 16.46 19.25
CA ASP A 1053 -2.18 16.53 20.68
C ASP A 1053 -2.14 15.14 21.34
N VAL A 1054 -2.91 14.18 20.80
CA VAL A 1054 -3.01 12.80 21.30
C VAL A 1054 -3.08 11.82 20.13
N ILE A 1055 -2.37 10.70 20.23
CA ILE A 1055 -2.47 9.58 19.29
C ILE A 1055 -3.03 8.37 20.04
N LEU A 1056 -4.14 7.81 19.54
CA LEU A 1056 -4.75 6.60 20.08
C LEU A 1056 -4.45 5.42 19.16
N ILE A 1057 -3.80 4.39 19.68
CA ILE A 1057 -3.57 3.12 18.96
C ILE A 1057 -4.59 2.10 19.40
N SER A 1058 -5.44 1.64 18.48
CA SER A 1058 -6.43 0.59 18.73
C SER A 1058 -5.86 -0.78 18.41
N GLY A 1059 -6.08 -1.78 19.28
CA GLY A 1059 -5.76 -3.18 18.99
C GLY A 1059 -6.74 -3.82 18.00
N TYR A 1060 -6.36 -4.96 17.44
CA TYR A 1060 -7.21 -5.76 16.52
C TYR A 1060 -8.45 -6.33 17.22
N ASP A 1061 -8.39 -6.48 18.54
CA ASP A 1061 -9.41 -7.05 19.42
C ASP A 1061 -10.54 -6.07 19.79
N GLY A 1062 -10.51 -4.85 19.25
CA GLY A 1062 -11.52 -3.83 19.53
C GLY A 1062 -12.92 -4.24 19.05
N GLY A 1063 -13.96 -3.98 19.86
CA GLY A 1063 -15.34 -4.33 19.51
C GLY A 1063 -16.00 -3.44 18.45
N THR A 1064 -17.08 -3.95 17.85
CA THR A 1064 -17.92 -3.23 16.87
C THR A 1064 -19.41 -3.58 17.02
N GLY A 1065 -20.29 -2.66 16.61
CA GLY A 1065 -21.73 -2.95 16.51
C GLY A 1065 -22.12 -3.72 15.24
N ALA A 1066 -21.31 -3.60 14.17
CA ALA A 1066 -21.49 -4.30 12.91
C ALA A 1066 -20.19 -4.26 12.09
N SER A 1067 -19.71 -5.40 11.62
CA SER A 1067 -18.50 -5.54 10.78
C SER A 1067 -18.56 -6.82 9.94
N PRO A 1068 -17.99 -6.86 8.72
CA PRO A 1068 -17.74 -8.13 8.06
C PRO A 1068 -16.89 -9.05 8.94
N LEU A 1069 -17.18 -10.35 8.96
CA LEU A 1069 -16.41 -11.30 9.80
C LEU A 1069 -14.95 -11.47 9.34
N SER A 1070 -14.65 -11.12 8.09
CA SER A 1070 -13.33 -11.25 7.47
C SER A 1070 -12.33 -10.14 7.87
N SER A 1071 -12.75 -9.19 8.70
CA SER A 1071 -12.09 -7.88 8.86
C SER A 1071 -11.11 -7.76 10.01
#